data_AF-A0A316YFN9-F1
#
_entry.id   AF-A0A316YFN9-F1
#
_cell.length_a   1.000
_cell.length_b   1.000
_cell.length_c   1.000
_cell.angle_alpha   90.00
_cell.angle_beta   90.00
_cell.angle_gamma   90.00
#
_symmetry.space_group_name_H-M   'P 1'
#
loop_
_entity.id
_entity.type
_entity.pdbx_description
1 polymer ?
#
loop_
_entity_poly.entity_id
_entity_poly.type
_entity_poly.pdbx_seq_one_letter_code
_entity_poly.pdbx_strand_id
1 'polypeptide(L)'
;MRIEELIIDGFKSYPVRTHVSGFDASFNAITGLNGSGKSNILDSICFVLGITNLSAVRATNLQDLIYKRGQAGVTKASVTIVFDNTDRARSPVSFENYGQITVTRQIAMGGLSKYLINGHKATQQAVQNMFQSVQLNINNPNFLIMQGKITKVLNMKPQEILSMIEEAAGTRMFEDRKEKAIKTMGKKDQKVKEISSLLEEEITPKLDRLREEKRSFLEYQRATTELERLTRLAKAYEWQQHHARHAEKSNAVETRSRQIQEAKETQEALKRQMSEIEKELEAIEKRREKEMTKGGKLQELTEKSKALQHDLVKAKTLLDLKAGSLDEETKKLQADEVALNALVTSRQEKGESLRELSESFGTLKAAFDGSNDALSKQDELLQSLLTGMASKASDGAQGGYMGQLADARAREAAAGTEVEQAKLRIGHLQKELKTKEPLARKAEKEGAGLVQELANARDAVDQLQGQVESTGWDEGKERALSQTRAEVSQKVSELLTRRDAIKSRLAALDFSYSDPEPNFDRSKVKGLVASLTNLDQDKHRFSTALEVCAGGRLYNVVVEDERTGSQLLANGKLKKRVTLIPLNKITATVAAAERIGAAKKLAPGKVDLALSLVGYDDEVCKAMEFVFGSTLICADAETAKRVTFDGQVQLKSVTLDGDVYDPAGTLSGGSKPNTAGVLVQMQELNWLDKQVAEAKRTLARCDAEAKAAKDAIAKFNNVKRQLDLKKHEVTLLEGQVSGSNATRIISEVAACKKQIEELTASISEAKERQKQAKEEVKSLEREMEEFNSNKDSKLEELKADIKKRKADVQKQGATIKARQGEVRTLELELEESAREIEGASNDLEEAKAALQGTKSELDEMETSITDLQQQAEETEAHLAKERETLSAYDDELESLRGAIKAKRQEVTDWDVKIKEYSHEVERAQQDVATAEKAVKHLEAQFEWIVTEQDFFGKAGTAYDFERHNMREVGRTCKKLEEQQSGMKKKVNPKVLNMIDSVEKKESELKTMMSTVLKDKGKIEDTIEELDRYKKDALQTTWEKVNGDFGDIFGELLPGNYAKLQPPEGMDVTQGLEVKVRLGSVWKQSLTELSGGQRSLIALSLIMSLLQFKPAPMYILDEIDAALDLSHTQHIGQLFKSRFSGSQFIVVSLKEGLFTNANVLFRARFRDGTSIVERTAQKSMSSSSSADKENHRTALSGQSRKTKSNPKAVAATASPLDAVA
;
A
#
# COMPACT_ATOMS: atom_id res chain seq x y z
N MET A 1 24.30 -28.31 22.01
CA MET A 1 23.18 -27.44 22.42
C MET A 1 22.02 -27.56 21.43
N ARG A 2 20.87 -28.12 21.82
CA ARG A 2 19.62 -28.23 21.01
C ARG A 2 18.40 -27.88 21.85
N ILE A 3 17.30 -27.45 21.25
CA ILE A 3 16.06 -27.14 21.99
C ILE A 3 15.37 -28.45 22.40
N GLU A 4 15.09 -28.59 23.68
CA GLU A 4 14.33 -29.72 24.26
C GLU A 4 12.90 -29.28 24.61
N GLU A 5 12.77 -28.10 25.22
CA GLU A 5 11.49 -27.52 25.65
C GLU A 5 11.44 -26.00 25.45
N LEU A 6 10.22 -25.50 25.22
CA LEU A 6 9.88 -24.09 25.12
C LEU A 6 8.68 -23.78 26.03
N ILE A 7 8.86 -22.83 26.95
CA ILE A 7 7.83 -22.40 27.91
C ILE A 7 7.47 -20.95 27.59
N ILE A 8 6.21 -20.70 27.25
CA ILE A 8 5.70 -19.39 26.84
C ILE A 8 4.66 -18.93 27.86
N ASP A 9 4.80 -17.73 28.42
CA ASP A 9 3.84 -17.17 29.39
C ASP A 9 3.59 -15.67 29.09
N GLY A 10 2.33 -15.30 28.92
CA GLY A 10 1.89 -13.92 28.65
C GLY A 10 2.40 -13.31 27.33
N PHE A 11 2.83 -14.12 26.36
CA PHE A 11 3.49 -13.68 25.13
C PHE A 11 2.55 -13.73 23.92
N LYS A 12 2.35 -12.60 23.23
CA LYS A 12 1.50 -12.43 22.03
C LYS A 12 0.11 -13.07 22.15
N SER A 13 -0.11 -14.26 21.57
CA SER A 13 -1.39 -14.98 21.57
C SER A 13 -1.51 -16.06 22.66
N TYR A 14 -0.50 -16.17 23.53
CA TYR A 14 -0.42 -17.13 24.64
C TYR A 14 -0.60 -16.39 25.98
N PRO A 15 -1.84 -16.21 26.49
CA PRO A 15 -2.08 -15.51 27.76
C PRO A 15 -1.73 -16.33 28.99
N VAL A 16 -1.71 -17.66 28.86
CA VAL A 16 -1.44 -18.61 29.93
C VAL A 16 -0.16 -19.39 29.63
N ARG A 17 0.51 -19.85 30.68
CA ARG A 17 1.72 -20.67 30.59
C ARG A 17 1.49 -21.90 29.70
N THR A 18 2.13 -21.91 28.53
CA THR A 18 2.06 -22.97 27.51
C THR A 18 3.42 -23.67 27.46
N HIS A 19 3.41 -24.99 27.62
CA HIS A 19 4.60 -25.84 27.59
C HIS A 19 4.64 -26.63 26.28
N VAL A 20 5.66 -26.37 25.46
CA VAL A 20 5.91 -27.08 24.19
C VAL A 20 7.16 -27.94 24.41
N SER A 21 6.99 -29.25 24.56
CA SER A 21 8.07 -30.19 24.85
C SER A 21 8.21 -31.28 23.79
N GLY A 22 9.33 -31.99 23.80
CA GLY A 22 9.56 -33.16 22.94
C GLY A 22 9.93 -32.81 21.50
N PHE A 23 10.73 -31.75 21.31
CA PHE A 23 11.40 -31.45 20.06
C PHE A 23 12.37 -32.58 19.69
N ASP A 24 12.32 -33.03 18.45
CA ASP A 24 13.28 -33.99 17.88
C ASP A 24 14.62 -33.32 17.60
N ALA A 25 15.69 -34.10 17.63
CA ALA A 25 17.05 -33.65 17.34
C ALA A 25 17.29 -33.30 15.87
N SER A 26 16.43 -33.77 14.95
CA SER A 26 16.56 -33.62 13.51
C SER A 26 15.54 -32.64 12.92
N PHE A 27 14.31 -33.08 12.61
CA PHE A 27 13.34 -32.26 11.89
C PHE A 27 11.99 -32.16 12.61
N ASN A 28 11.65 -30.93 12.99
CA ASN A 28 10.39 -30.55 13.64
C ASN A 28 9.59 -29.64 12.69
N ALA A 29 8.32 -29.97 12.47
CA ALA A 29 7.40 -29.11 11.74
C ALA A 29 6.31 -28.54 12.65
N ILE A 30 5.93 -27.30 12.42
CA ILE A 30 4.83 -26.60 13.08
C ILE A 30 3.77 -26.29 12.01
N THR A 31 2.56 -26.80 12.20
CA THR A 31 1.43 -26.62 11.27
C THR A 31 0.18 -26.14 11.99
N GLY A 32 -0.77 -25.55 11.28
CA GLY A 32 -2.03 -25.06 11.84
C GLY A 32 -2.72 -24.04 10.94
N LEU A 33 -4.02 -23.79 11.17
CA LEU A 33 -4.78 -22.80 10.39
C LEU A 33 -4.15 -21.41 10.46
N ASN A 34 -4.41 -20.56 9.46
CA ASN A 34 -3.98 -19.17 9.48
C ASN A 34 -4.55 -18.45 10.72
N GLY A 35 -3.71 -17.65 11.39
CA GLY A 35 -4.07 -16.97 12.64
C GLY A 35 -4.01 -17.84 13.92
N SER A 36 -3.64 -19.13 13.84
CA SER A 36 -3.61 -20.03 15.01
C SER A 36 -2.51 -19.75 16.05
N GLY A 37 -1.57 -18.85 15.76
CA GLY A 37 -0.41 -18.56 16.59
C GLY A 37 0.85 -19.36 16.26
N LYS A 38 0.87 -20.11 15.14
CA LYS A 38 2.02 -20.90 14.68
C LYS A 38 3.35 -20.11 14.63
N SER A 39 3.38 -18.94 13.99
CA SER A 39 4.58 -18.12 13.91
C SER A 39 4.95 -17.46 15.24
N ASN A 40 4.01 -17.31 16.18
CA ASN A 40 4.31 -16.78 17.50
C ASN A 40 5.21 -17.72 18.32
N ILE A 41 5.23 -19.02 17.98
CA ILE A 41 6.17 -19.99 18.55
C ILE A 41 7.60 -19.65 18.09
N LEU A 42 7.80 -19.40 16.79
CA LEU A 42 9.10 -18.99 16.26
C LEU A 42 9.53 -17.62 16.80
N ASP A 43 8.60 -16.66 16.86
CA ASP A 43 8.84 -15.34 17.42
C ASP A 43 9.28 -15.43 18.89
N SER A 44 8.73 -16.37 19.67
CA SER A 44 9.13 -16.59 21.06
C SER A 44 10.57 -17.13 21.16
N ILE A 45 10.98 -18.01 20.25
CA ILE A 45 12.36 -18.51 20.17
C ILE A 45 13.31 -17.36 19.80
N CYS A 46 12.98 -16.61 18.75
CA CYS A 46 13.73 -15.43 18.31
C CYS A 46 13.88 -14.37 19.40
N PHE A 47 12.81 -14.17 20.19
CA PHE A 47 12.81 -13.26 21.32
C PHE A 47 13.83 -13.67 22.39
N VAL A 48 13.88 -14.95 22.77
CA VAL A 48 14.87 -15.44 23.76
C VAL A 48 16.29 -15.41 23.22
N LEU A 49 16.48 -15.76 21.93
CA LEU A 49 17.80 -15.69 21.29
C LEU A 49 18.36 -14.25 21.28
N GLY A 50 17.51 -13.23 21.37
CA GLY A 50 17.96 -11.85 21.56
C GLY A 50 18.21 -11.08 20.27
N ILE A 51 17.43 -11.39 19.24
CA ILE A 51 17.40 -10.64 17.99
C ILE A 51 16.99 -9.19 18.29
N THR A 52 17.83 -8.24 17.87
CA THR A 52 17.65 -6.81 18.15
C THR A 52 16.68 -6.14 17.18
N ASN A 53 16.54 -6.68 15.97
CA ASN A 53 15.58 -6.20 15.00
C ASN A 53 14.16 -6.68 15.35
N LEU A 54 13.35 -5.81 15.94
CA LEU A 54 11.97 -6.11 16.34
C LEU A 54 11.06 -6.44 15.15
N SER A 55 11.38 -5.95 13.94
CA SER A 55 10.62 -6.29 12.73
C SER A 55 10.71 -7.78 12.41
N ALA A 56 11.84 -8.43 12.74
CA ALA A 56 12.02 -9.87 12.56
C ALA A 56 11.13 -10.68 13.51
N VAL A 57 10.79 -10.14 14.68
CA VAL A 57 9.86 -10.74 15.65
C VAL A 57 8.42 -10.23 15.44
N ARG A 58 8.15 -9.61 14.27
CA ARG A 58 6.83 -9.09 13.86
C ARG A 58 6.21 -8.16 14.91
N ALA A 59 7.03 -7.27 15.48
CA ALA A 59 6.64 -6.30 16.50
C ALA A 59 7.29 -4.94 16.18
N THR A 60 6.56 -3.85 16.45
CA THR A 60 7.10 -2.49 16.33
C THR A 60 7.72 -2.02 17.63
N ASN A 61 7.09 -2.36 18.76
CA ASN A 61 7.56 -2.03 20.08
C ASN A 61 7.64 -3.30 20.93
N LEU A 62 8.54 -3.30 21.90
CA LEU A 62 8.75 -4.37 22.85
C LEU A 62 7.46 -4.69 23.66
N GLN A 63 6.58 -3.71 23.88
CA GLN A 63 5.29 -3.89 24.55
C GLN A 63 4.28 -4.71 23.72
N ASP A 64 4.42 -4.77 22.39
CA ASP A 64 3.55 -5.55 21.50
C ASP A 64 3.71 -7.06 21.71
N LEU A 65 4.80 -7.47 22.34
CA LEU A 65 5.09 -8.87 22.67
C LEU A 65 4.29 -9.36 23.88
N ILE A 66 3.70 -8.44 24.67
CA ILE A 66 2.85 -8.77 25.83
C ILE A 66 1.42 -9.01 25.35
N TYR A 67 0.78 -10.07 25.85
CA TYR A 67 -0.61 -10.42 25.49
C TYR A 67 -1.55 -9.21 25.61
N LYS A 68 -2.17 -8.83 24.49
CA LYS A 68 -3.06 -7.65 24.36
C LYS A 68 -2.49 -6.35 24.96
N ARG A 69 -1.16 -6.14 24.91
CA ARG A 69 -0.48 -4.95 25.48
C ARG A 69 -0.85 -4.69 26.96
N GLY A 70 -1.18 -5.74 27.72
CA GLY A 70 -1.58 -5.63 29.12
C GLY A 70 -3.03 -5.23 29.40
N GLN A 71 -3.85 -4.97 28.37
CA GLN A 71 -5.28 -4.60 28.53
C GLN A 71 -6.12 -5.71 29.20
N ALA A 72 -5.66 -6.96 29.13
CA ALA A 72 -6.33 -8.13 29.71
C ALA A 72 -5.75 -8.54 31.08
N GLY A 73 -5.04 -7.65 31.78
CA GLY A 73 -4.47 -7.93 33.11
C GLY A 73 -3.12 -8.66 33.11
N VAL A 74 -2.62 -9.08 31.95
CA VAL A 74 -1.29 -9.71 31.79
C VAL A 74 -0.22 -8.63 31.58
N THR A 75 0.46 -8.21 32.64
CA THR A 75 1.41 -7.07 32.63
C THR A 75 2.86 -7.46 32.34
N LYS A 76 3.15 -8.75 32.18
CA LYS A 76 4.47 -9.29 31.87
C LYS A 76 4.37 -10.43 30.87
N ALA A 77 5.38 -10.54 30.02
CA ALA A 77 5.60 -11.72 29.18
C ALA A 77 6.95 -12.34 29.53
N SER A 78 7.00 -13.67 29.61
CA SER A 78 8.24 -14.41 29.80
C SER A 78 8.29 -15.62 28.88
N VAL A 79 9.43 -15.79 28.22
CA VAL A 79 9.70 -16.96 27.39
C VAL A 79 10.98 -17.62 27.90
N THR A 80 10.93 -18.93 28.08
CA THR A 80 12.02 -19.76 28.55
C THR A 80 12.29 -20.88 27.55
N ILE A 81 13.54 -21.03 27.12
CA ILE A 81 14.01 -22.17 26.33
C ILE A 81 14.90 -23.03 27.21
N VAL A 82 14.64 -24.35 27.20
CA VAL A 82 15.49 -25.36 27.80
C VAL A 82 16.29 -26.02 26.69
N PHE A 83 17.61 -25.93 26.78
CA PHE A 83 18.54 -26.53 25.84
C PHE A 83 19.19 -27.77 26.46
N ASP A 84 19.23 -28.85 25.67
CA ASP A 84 20.07 -30.02 25.94
C ASP A 84 21.54 -29.66 25.68
N ASN A 85 22.37 -29.84 26.71
CA ASN A 85 23.80 -29.57 26.71
C ASN A 85 24.64 -30.81 27.07
N THR A 86 24.17 -32.00 26.73
CA THR A 86 24.88 -33.28 26.95
C THR A 86 26.21 -33.42 26.21
N ASP A 87 26.37 -32.76 25.05
CA ASP A 87 27.62 -32.74 24.27
C ASP A 87 28.61 -31.71 24.83
N ARG A 88 29.62 -32.20 25.56
CA ARG A 88 30.69 -31.36 26.14
C ARG A 88 31.54 -30.64 25.09
N ALA A 89 31.76 -31.24 23.92
CA ALA A 89 32.58 -30.62 22.87
C ALA A 89 31.88 -29.43 22.22
N ARG A 90 30.55 -29.35 22.31
CA ARG A 90 29.70 -28.28 21.75
C ARG A 90 29.03 -27.44 22.84
N SER A 91 29.51 -27.53 24.08
CA SER A 91 28.99 -26.77 25.21
C SER A 91 29.51 -25.34 25.21
N PRO A 92 28.71 -24.34 25.64
CA PRO A 92 29.21 -22.98 25.83
C PRO A 92 30.31 -22.93 26.89
N VAL A 93 31.31 -22.09 26.67
CA VAL A 93 32.41 -21.87 27.61
C VAL A 93 31.85 -21.41 28.97
N SER A 94 32.28 -22.03 30.07
CA SER A 94 31.77 -21.86 31.44
C SER A 94 30.49 -22.62 31.80
N PHE A 95 29.88 -23.37 30.87
CA PHE A 95 28.64 -24.13 31.11
C PHE A 95 28.76 -25.65 30.87
N GLU A 96 29.98 -26.16 30.68
CA GLU A 96 30.29 -27.57 30.38
C GLU A 96 29.79 -28.58 31.45
N ASN A 97 29.64 -28.13 32.69
CA ASN A 97 29.19 -28.96 33.82
C ASN A 97 27.67 -29.06 33.94
N TYR A 98 26.91 -28.32 33.13
CA TYR A 98 25.44 -28.34 33.14
C TYR A 98 24.93 -29.20 31.99
N GLY A 99 24.20 -30.29 32.31
CA GLY A 99 23.57 -31.15 31.31
C GLY A 99 22.39 -30.49 30.57
N GLN A 100 21.79 -29.46 31.17
CA GLN A 100 20.75 -28.62 30.57
C GLN A 100 21.03 -27.14 30.86
N ILE A 101 20.74 -26.29 29.89
CA ILE A 101 20.88 -24.83 30.00
C ILE A 101 19.51 -24.19 29.79
N THR A 102 19.05 -23.40 30.76
CA THR A 102 17.78 -22.68 30.69
C THR A 102 18.01 -21.20 30.43
N VAL A 103 17.49 -20.68 29.34
CA VAL A 103 17.58 -19.24 29.00
C VAL A 103 16.18 -18.65 29.03
N THR A 104 15.97 -17.65 29.87
CA THR A 104 14.68 -16.94 30.00
C THR A 104 14.85 -15.46 29.68
N ARG A 105 13.98 -14.93 28.82
CA ARG A 105 13.84 -13.48 28.60
C ARG A 105 12.48 -13.04 29.09
N GLN A 106 12.46 -11.99 29.91
CA GLN A 106 11.22 -11.42 30.46
C GLN A 106 11.10 -9.96 30.09
N ILE A 107 9.88 -9.52 29.82
CA ILE A 107 9.53 -8.14 29.57
C ILE A 107 8.30 -7.74 30.38
N ALA A 108 8.33 -6.53 30.96
CA ALA A 108 7.23 -5.94 31.69
C ALA A 108 6.73 -4.65 31.02
N MET A 109 5.50 -4.24 31.35
CA MET A 109 4.97 -2.91 30.98
C MET A 109 5.95 -1.80 31.38
N GLY A 110 6.24 -0.88 30.46
CA GLY A 110 7.31 0.13 30.62
C GLY A 110 8.61 -0.19 29.88
N GLY A 111 8.70 -1.33 29.17
CA GLY A 111 9.84 -1.65 28.29
C GLY A 111 11.05 -2.26 29.00
N LEU A 112 10.94 -2.56 30.29
CA LEU A 112 11.99 -3.21 31.07
C LEU A 112 12.16 -4.67 30.63
N SER A 113 13.25 -4.96 29.92
CA SER A 113 13.66 -6.30 29.49
C SER A 113 14.77 -6.84 30.39
N LYS A 114 14.68 -8.10 30.83
CA LYS A 114 15.72 -8.78 31.61
C LYS A 114 15.97 -10.20 31.10
N TYR A 115 17.24 -10.60 31.12
CA TYR A 115 17.69 -11.96 30.79
C TYR A 115 18.03 -12.73 32.06
N LEU A 116 17.72 -14.02 32.05
CA LEU A 116 18.05 -14.97 33.10
C LEU A 116 18.68 -16.22 32.45
N ILE A 117 19.87 -16.62 32.89
CA ILE A 117 20.51 -17.89 32.52
C ILE A 117 20.50 -18.76 33.78
N ASN A 118 19.88 -19.94 33.71
CA ASN A 118 19.69 -20.85 34.85
C ASN A 118 19.10 -20.13 36.09
N GLY A 119 18.23 -19.13 35.88
CA GLY A 119 17.60 -18.33 36.95
C GLY A 119 18.42 -17.13 37.44
N HIS A 120 19.68 -16.97 37.04
CA HIS A 120 20.53 -15.83 37.41
C HIS A 120 20.43 -14.69 36.40
N LYS A 121 20.34 -13.44 36.87
CA LYS A 121 20.30 -12.25 36.00
C LYS A 121 21.57 -12.16 35.15
N ALA A 122 21.41 -12.03 33.84
CA ALA A 122 22.51 -11.88 32.90
C ALA A 122 22.32 -10.62 32.04
N THR A 123 23.42 -10.06 31.55
CA THR A 123 23.37 -8.99 30.54
C THR A 123 23.08 -9.60 29.15
N GLN A 124 22.48 -8.82 28.26
CA GLN A 124 22.23 -9.26 26.88
C GLN A 124 23.53 -9.68 26.18
N GLN A 125 24.62 -8.98 26.43
CA GLN A 125 25.93 -9.28 25.82
C GLN A 125 26.51 -10.62 26.31
N ALA A 126 26.30 -10.98 27.59
CA ALA A 126 26.70 -12.29 28.10
C ALA A 126 25.92 -13.43 27.43
N VAL A 127 24.62 -13.24 27.20
CA VAL A 127 23.76 -14.21 26.47
C VAL A 127 24.20 -14.33 25.01
N GLN A 128 24.52 -13.22 24.35
CA GLN A 128 25.02 -13.22 22.97
C GLN A 128 26.37 -13.95 22.85
N ASN A 129 27.31 -13.69 23.75
CA ASN A 129 28.61 -14.37 23.78
C ASN A 129 28.46 -15.88 24.02
N MET A 130 27.52 -16.29 24.89
CA MET A 130 27.21 -17.69 25.15
C MET A 130 26.73 -18.39 23.87
N PHE A 131 25.74 -17.83 23.16
CA PHE A 131 25.26 -18.41 21.91
C PHE A 131 26.32 -18.38 20.79
N GLN A 132 27.14 -17.34 20.74
CA GLN A 132 28.25 -17.24 19.78
C GLN A 132 29.30 -18.34 20.00
N SER A 133 29.56 -18.76 21.24
CA SER A 133 30.48 -19.86 21.56
C SER A 133 30.02 -21.21 21.02
N VAL A 134 28.71 -21.39 20.80
CA VAL A 134 28.10 -22.58 20.19
C VAL A 134 27.78 -22.35 18.71
N GLN A 135 28.46 -21.39 18.07
CA GLN A 135 28.32 -21.04 16.65
C GLN A 135 26.94 -20.50 16.25
N LEU A 136 26.11 -20.07 17.22
CA LEU A 136 24.86 -19.35 16.97
C LEU A 136 25.09 -17.84 17.03
N ASN A 137 25.35 -17.23 15.87
CA ASN A 137 25.53 -15.78 15.77
C ASN A 137 24.17 -15.05 15.67
N ILE A 138 23.74 -14.42 16.77
CA ILE A 138 22.46 -13.70 16.85
C ILE A 138 22.48 -12.36 16.11
N ASN A 139 23.66 -11.74 15.99
CA ASN A 139 23.79 -10.40 15.41
C ASN A 139 23.47 -10.40 13.91
N ASN A 140 23.66 -11.54 13.25
CA ASN A 140 23.22 -11.72 11.89
C ASN A 140 22.88 -13.22 11.66
N PRO A 141 21.58 -13.55 11.73
CA PRO A 141 21.13 -14.90 11.95
C PRO A 141 20.99 -15.65 10.63
N ASN A 142 22.11 -16.17 10.10
CA ASN A 142 22.10 -17.06 8.93
C ASN A 142 21.30 -18.35 9.19
N PHE A 143 21.12 -18.72 10.46
CA PHE A 143 20.30 -19.86 10.87
C PHE A 143 18.78 -19.57 10.89
N LEU A 144 18.37 -18.32 10.66
CA LEU A 144 16.97 -17.88 10.68
C LEU A 144 16.54 -17.40 9.29
N ILE A 145 15.57 -18.09 8.70
CA ILE A 145 14.93 -17.69 7.45
C ILE A 145 13.48 -17.32 7.74
N MET A 146 13.23 -16.03 7.94
CA MET A 146 11.88 -15.48 8.07
C MET A 146 11.23 -15.26 6.71
N GLN A 147 9.91 -15.18 6.71
CA GLN A 147 9.11 -14.80 5.54
C GLN A 147 9.66 -13.50 4.89
N GLY A 148 9.83 -13.52 3.56
CA GLY A 148 10.38 -12.40 2.79
C GLY A 148 11.92 -12.27 2.77
N LYS A 149 12.66 -13.04 3.60
CA LYS A 149 14.13 -13.08 3.52
C LYS A 149 14.60 -13.70 2.20
N ILE A 150 13.88 -14.69 1.68
CA ILE A 150 14.15 -15.36 0.39
C ILE A 150 14.06 -14.36 -0.78
N THR A 151 13.00 -13.55 -0.83
CA THR A 151 12.84 -12.50 -1.85
C THR A 151 13.90 -11.40 -1.72
N LYS A 152 14.36 -11.11 -0.51
CA LYS A 152 15.44 -10.15 -0.28
C LYS A 152 16.78 -10.66 -0.85
N VAL A 153 17.11 -11.93 -0.61
CA VAL A 153 18.35 -12.56 -1.13
C VAL A 153 18.43 -12.51 -2.66
N LEU A 154 17.29 -12.56 -3.35
CA LEU A 154 17.24 -12.47 -4.82
C LEU A 154 17.54 -11.09 -5.38
N ASN A 155 17.23 -10.04 -4.61
CA ASN A 155 17.40 -8.64 -5.02
C ASN A 155 18.65 -8.00 -4.38
N MET A 156 19.53 -8.81 -3.80
CA MET A 156 20.76 -8.33 -3.18
C MET A 156 21.73 -7.81 -4.23
N LYS A 157 22.36 -6.66 -3.93
CA LYS A 157 23.46 -6.14 -4.74
C LYS A 157 24.69 -7.04 -4.61
N PRO A 158 25.63 -7.04 -5.57
CA PRO A 158 26.82 -7.89 -5.50
C PRO A 158 27.66 -7.73 -4.22
N GLN A 159 27.67 -6.53 -3.64
CA GLN A 159 28.32 -6.22 -2.36
C GLN A 159 27.61 -6.86 -1.16
N GLU A 160 26.28 -6.99 -1.21
CA GLU A 160 25.50 -7.62 -0.13
C GLU A 160 25.69 -9.15 -0.13
N ILE A 161 25.81 -9.75 -1.32
CA ILE A 161 26.13 -11.19 -1.46
C ILE A 161 27.55 -11.48 -0.96
N LEU A 162 28.51 -10.61 -1.28
CA LEU A 162 29.86 -10.68 -0.74
C LEU A 162 29.85 -10.61 0.79
N SER A 163 29.08 -9.67 1.36
CA SER A 163 28.96 -9.53 2.82
C SER A 163 28.40 -10.80 3.50
N MET A 164 27.47 -11.52 2.86
CA MET A 164 26.99 -12.81 3.37
C MET A 164 28.10 -13.88 3.39
N ILE A 165 28.98 -13.89 2.40
CA ILE A 165 30.09 -14.85 2.30
C ILE A 165 31.24 -14.49 3.24
N GLU A 166 31.58 -13.21 3.35
CA GLU A 166 32.51 -12.71 4.37
C GLU A 166 32.06 -13.10 5.78
N GLU A 167 30.77 -13.04 6.04
CA GLU A 167 30.23 -13.48 7.31
C GLU A 167 30.30 -15.00 7.52
N ALA A 168 29.95 -15.79 6.51
CA ALA A 168 30.07 -17.25 6.58
C ALA A 168 31.53 -17.68 6.81
N ALA A 169 32.47 -17.01 6.12
CA ALA A 169 33.91 -17.14 6.33
C ALA A 169 34.36 -16.65 7.73
N GLY A 170 33.50 -15.90 8.44
CA GLY A 170 33.80 -15.32 9.75
C GLY A 170 34.77 -14.14 9.68
N THR A 171 34.99 -13.56 8.49
CA THR A 171 36.04 -12.57 8.27
C THR A 171 35.70 -11.18 8.80
N ARG A 172 34.41 -10.90 9.04
CA ARG A 172 33.95 -9.64 9.65
C ARG A 172 34.55 -9.35 11.04
N MET A 173 34.83 -10.39 11.84
CA MET A 173 35.54 -10.20 13.11
C MET A 173 36.98 -9.73 12.93
N PHE A 174 37.64 -10.13 11.84
CA PHE A 174 38.99 -9.66 11.52
C PHE A 174 38.96 -8.19 11.12
N GLU A 175 37.90 -7.75 10.46
CA GLU A 175 37.67 -6.34 10.10
C GLU A 175 37.46 -5.46 11.34
N ASP A 176 36.63 -5.90 12.28
CA ASP A 176 36.45 -5.22 13.59
C ASP A 176 37.76 -5.18 14.40
N ARG A 177 38.55 -6.27 14.36
CA ARG A 177 39.88 -6.33 15.02
C ARG A 177 40.89 -5.43 14.33
N LYS A 178 40.88 -5.36 13.00
CA LYS A 178 41.71 -4.46 12.20
C LYS A 178 41.40 -3.01 12.52
N GLU A 179 40.12 -2.62 12.59
CA GLU A 179 39.73 -1.26 12.95
C GLU A 179 40.18 -0.88 14.37
N LYS A 180 40.09 -1.82 15.34
CA LYS A 180 40.64 -1.64 16.70
C LYS A 180 42.17 -1.57 16.71
N ALA A 181 42.86 -2.35 15.89
CA ALA A 181 44.32 -2.31 15.74
C ALA A 181 44.78 -0.96 15.16
N ILE A 182 44.11 -0.45 14.12
CA ILE A 182 44.35 0.88 13.52
C ILE A 182 44.15 1.99 14.57
N LYS A 183 43.07 1.93 15.36
CA LYS A 183 42.85 2.89 16.47
C LYS A 183 43.93 2.82 17.54
N THR A 184 44.49 1.64 17.80
CA THR A 184 45.58 1.45 18.77
C THR A 184 46.92 1.94 18.23
N MET A 185 47.19 1.71 16.93
CA MET A 185 48.35 2.21 16.21
C MET A 185 48.39 3.75 16.21
N GLY A 186 47.26 4.42 15.93
CA GLY A 186 47.18 5.88 15.99
C GLY A 186 47.55 6.46 17.36
N LYS A 187 47.19 5.78 18.46
CA LYS A 187 47.61 6.18 19.83
C LYS A 187 49.11 6.01 20.06
N LYS A 188 49.72 4.96 19.47
CA LYS A 188 51.16 4.70 19.57
C LYS A 188 51.96 5.72 18.74
N ASP A 189 51.47 6.10 17.55
CA ASP A 189 52.06 7.15 16.71
C ASP A 189 52.10 8.51 17.41
N GLN A 190 51.03 8.86 18.13
CA GLN A 190 50.99 10.07 18.93
C GLN A 190 52.04 10.05 20.05
N LYS A 191 52.21 8.90 20.72
CA LYS A 191 53.22 8.71 21.76
C LYS A 191 54.66 8.74 21.24
N VAL A 192 54.92 8.26 20.02
CA VAL A 192 56.24 8.38 19.37
C VAL A 192 56.57 9.85 19.11
N LYS A 193 55.61 10.64 18.60
CA LYS A 193 55.77 12.08 18.37
C LYS A 193 56.05 12.85 19.67
N GLU A 194 55.39 12.47 20.76
CA GLU A 194 55.64 13.04 22.09
C GLU A 194 57.05 12.74 22.61
N ILE A 195 57.51 11.49 22.50
CA ILE A 195 58.85 11.09 22.96
C ILE A 195 59.96 11.71 22.09
N SER A 196 59.76 11.81 20.77
CA SER A 196 60.74 12.45 19.87
C SER A 196 60.88 13.93 20.14
N SER A 197 59.76 14.65 20.33
CA SER A 197 59.78 16.06 20.72
C SER A 197 60.50 16.26 22.06
N LEU A 198 60.25 15.41 23.07
CA LEU A 198 60.93 15.51 24.36
C LEU A 198 62.45 15.22 24.29
N LEU A 199 62.88 14.28 23.44
CA LEU A 199 64.30 14.00 23.20
C LEU A 199 65.02 15.16 22.50
N GLU A 200 64.42 15.72 21.46
CA GLU A 200 65.01 16.78 20.63
C GLU A 200 64.95 18.15 21.29
N GLU A 201 63.86 18.48 21.98
CA GLU A 201 63.62 19.81 22.54
C GLU A 201 64.18 19.96 23.98
N GLU A 202 64.17 18.89 24.78
CA GLU A 202 64.51 19.00 26.22
C GLU A 202 65.79 18.27 26.64
N ILE A 203 66.03 17.03 26.19
CA ILE A 203 67.12 16.19 26.70
C ILE A 203 68.45 16.45 25.99
N THR A 204 68.45 16.43 24.65
CA THR A 204 69.68 16.62 23.85
C THR A 204 70.32 18.00 24.08
N PRO A 205 69.56 19.13 24.07
CA PRO A 205 70.13 20.45 24.33
C PRO A 205 70.67 20.62 25.76
N LYS A 206 70.14 19.85 26.72
CA LYS A 206 70.55 19.89 28.12
C LYS A 206 71.87 19.14 28.35
N LEU A 207 72.11 18.07 27.59
CA LEU A 207 73.35 17.32 27.58
C LEU A 207 74.52 18.13 27.00
N ASP A 208 74.27 18.86 25.92
CA ASP A 208 75.26 19.73 25.29
C ASP A 208 75.64 20.91 26.20
N ARG A 209 74.66 21.52 26.90
CA ARG A 209 74.91 22.57 27.90
C ARG A 209 75.78 22.08 29.06
N LEU A 210 75.53 20.88 29.59
CA LEU A 210 76.31 20.35 30.72
C LEU A 210 77.78 20.04 30.32
N ARG A 211 78.03 19.64 29.06
CA ARG A 211 79.40 19.44 28.53
C ARG A 211 80.19 20.75 28.44
N GLU A 212 79.54 21.88 28.16
CA GLU A 212 80.15 23.22 28.18
C GLU A 212 80.41 23.77 29.59
N GLU A 213 79.54 23.45 30.55
CA GLU A 213 79.71 23.84 31.96
C GLU A 213 80.96 23.23 32.60
N LYS A 214 81.30 21.97 32.30
CA LYS A 214 82.53 21.31 32.79
C LYS A 214 83.81 22.05 32.42
N ARG A 215 83.85 22.65 31.22
CA ARG A 215 85.03 23.34 30.69
C ARG A 215 85.25 24.71 31.34
N SER A 216 84.20 25.34 31.82
CA SER A 216 84.21 26.70 32.35
C SER A 216 84.73 26.82 33.81
N PHE A 217 85.06 25.69 34.48
CA PHE A 217 85.36 25.65 35.95
C PHE A 217 86.76 26.04 36.26
N LEU A 218 87.63 25.54 35.41
CA LEU A 218 89.06 25.60 35.59
C LEU A 218 89.57 27.02 35.39
N GLU A 219 88.81 27.85 34.67
CA GLU A 219 89.12 29.26 34.47
C GLU A 219 88.79 30.07 35.76
N TYR A 220 87.78 29.66 36.55
CA TYR A 220 87.10 30.44 37.60
C TYR A 220 87.95 31.00 38.71
N GLN A 221 88.85 30.15 39.16
CA GLN A 221 89.52 30.32 40.42
C GLN A 221 90.45 31.55 40.42
N ARG A 222 90.86 32.04 39.25
CA ARG A 222 91.85 33.12 39.09
C ARG A 222 91.27 34.54 39.10
N ALA A 223 89.99 34.73 38.78
CA ALA A 223 89.38 36.06 38.64
C ALA A 223 88.78 36.63 39.96
N THR A 224 88.85 35.89 41.07
CA THR A 224 88.18 36.18 42.37
C THR A 224 88.78 37.29 43.18
N THR A 225 90.08 37.49 43.07
CA THR A 225 90.83 38.38 43.96
C THR A 225 90.79 39.85 43.52
N GLU A 226 90.65 40.11 42.22
CA GLU A 226 90.62 41.48 41.65
C GLU A 226 89.21 42.11 41.68
N LEU A 227 88.19 41.27 41.89
CA LEU A 227 86.78 41.65 41.94
C LEU A 227 86.44 42.55 43.14
N GLU A 228 86.89 42.20 44.34
CA GLU A 228 86.36 42.73 45.61
C GLU A 228 86.50 44.26 45.79
N ARG A 229 87.49 44.90 45.16
CA ARG A 229 87.75 46.36 45.27
C ARG A 229 86.79 47.20 44.42
N LEU A 230 86.47 46.75 43.21
CA LEU A 230 85.55 47.45 42.29
C LEU A 230 84.08 47.23 42.70
N THR A 231 83.81 46.16 43.46
CA THR A 231 82.48 45.79 43.97
C THR A 231 81.84 46.90 44.81
N ARG A 232 82.55 47.58 45.71
CA ARG A 232 81.91 48.58 46.61
C ARG A 232 81.29 49.77 45.86
N LEU A 233 81.98 50.34 44.88
CA LEU A 233 81.46 51.45 44.07
C LEU A 233 80.32 50.98 43.15
N ALA A 234 80.44 49.76 42.61
CA ALA A 234 79.42 49.17 41.75
C ALA A 234 78.13 48.84 42.50
N LYS A 235 78.20 48.33 43.75
CA LYS A 235 77.03 47.96 44.56
C LYS A 235 76.18 49.15 45.01
N ALA A 236 76.79 50.32 45.24
CA ALA A 236 76.03 51.54 45.55
C ALA A 236 75.16 52.02 44.36
N TYR A 237 75.72 52.00 43.14
CA TYR A 237 74.96 52.30 41.91
C TYR A 237 73.93 51.20 41.58
N GLU A 238 74.27 49.93 41.85
CA GLU A 238 73.38 48.79 41.67
C GLU A 238 72.15 48.86 42.58
N TRP A 239 72.29 49.33 43.83
CA TRP A 239 71.18 49.56 44.74
C TRP A 239 70.19 50.61 44.20
N GLN A 240 70.68 51.76 43.72
CA GLN A 240 69.83 52.81 43.13
C GLN A 240 69.09 52.33 41.88
N GLN A 241 69.73 51.48 41.06
CA GLN A 241 69.11 50.88 39.87
C GLN A 241 68.04 49.83 40.23
N HIS A 242 68.29 48.96 41.21
CA HIS A 242 67.30 47.98 41.66
C HIS A 242 66.09 48.63 42.34
N HIS A 243 66.31 49.72 43.07
CA HIS A 243 65.23 50.50 43.68
C HIS A 243 64.35 51.19 42.61
N ALA A 244 64.95 51.80 41.58
CA ALA A 244 64.20 52.36 40.46
C ALA A 244 63.45 51.27 39.65
N ARG A 245 64.07 50.10 39.46
CA ARG A 245 63.48 48.95 38.78
C ARG A 245 62.33 48.32 39.57
N HIS A 246 62.42 48.29 40.91
CA HIS A 246 61.33 47.87 41.78
C HIS A 246 60.10 48.77 41.58
N ALA A 247 60.29 50.10 41.56
CA ALA A 247 59.20 51.05 41.31
C ALA A 247 58.59 50.90 39.90
N GLU A 248 59.42 50.78 38.86
CA GLU A 248 58.96 50.58 37.47
C GLU A 248 58.15 49.28 37.32
N LYS A 249 58.65 48.17 37.87
CA LYS A 249 58.00 46.86 37.77
C LYS A 249 56.76 46.76 38.65
N SER A 250 56.72 47.44 39.79
CA SER A 250 55.51 47.55 40.61
C SER A 250 54.39 48.26 39.83
N ASN A 251 54.69 49.36 39.13
CA ASN A 251 53.72 50.04 38.27
C ASN A 251 53.25 49.16 37.08
N ALA A 252 54.15 48.33 36.53
CA ALA A 252 53.80 47.37 35.48
C ALA A 252 52.86 46.26 35.99
N VAL A 253 53.07 45.76 37.22
CA VAL A 253 52.16 44.81 37.88
C VAL A 253 50.78 45.44 38.06
N GLU A 254 50.69 46.68 38.54
CA GLU A 254 49.40 47.38 38.69
C GLU A 254 48.68 47.56 37.35
N THR A 255 49.41 47.97 36.30
CA THR A 255 48.85 48.18 34.96
C THR A 255 48.31 46.88 34.35
N ARG A 256 49.08 45.79 34.43
CA ARG A 256 48.65 44.48 33.91
C ARG A 256 47.55 43.84 34.76
N SER A 257 47.56 44.05 36.07
CA SER A 257 46.48 43.61 36.95
C SER A 257 45.16 44.31 36.61
N ARG A 258 45.20 45.60 36.24
CA ARG A 258 44.03 46.32 35.73
C ARG A 258 43.50 45.73 34.41
N GLN A 259 44.39 45.36 33.49
CA GLN A 259 44.00 44.72 32.22
C GLN A 259 43.40 43.32 32.40
N ILE A 260 43.85 42.56 33.42
CA ILE A 260 43.20 41.30 33.80
C ILE A 260 41.77 41.56 34.26
N GLN A 261 41.56 42.61 35.06
CA GLN A 261 40.24 42.96 35.55
C GLN A 261 39.29 43.36 34.41
N GLU A 262 39.74 44.23 33.50
CA GLU A 262 39.01 44.62 32.29
C GLU A 262 38.67 43.40 31.40
N ALA A 263 39.63 42.47 31.21
CA ALA A 263 39.41 41.24 30.43
C ALA A 263 38.45 40.24 31.10
N LYS A 264 38.42 40.19 32.44
CA LYS A 264 37.44 39.38 33.19
C LYS A 264 36.03 39.96 33.07
N GLU A 265 35.89 41.28 33.12
CA GLU A 265 34.59 41.95 32.95
C GLU A 265 34.01 41.73 31.55
N THR A 266 34.84 41.79 30.49
CA THR A 266 34.40 41.47 29.12
C THR A 266 34.05 39.99 28.97
N GLN A 267 34.82 39.07 29.57
CA GLN A 267 34.51 37.65 29.58
C GLN A 267 33.17 37.35 30.29
N GLU A 268 32.89 38.00 31.42
CA GLU A 268 31.60 37.88 32.12
C GLU A 268 30.44 38.43 31.30
N ALA A 269 30.61 39.56 30.61
CA ALA A 269 29.60 40.11 29.73
C ALA A 269 29.25 39.15 28.58
N LEU A 270 30.26 38.54 27.95
CA LEU A 270 30.05 37.53 26.90
C LEU A 270 29.36 36.26 27.42
N LYS A 271 29.71 35.80 28.64
CA LYS A 271 29.02 34.67 29.30
C LYS A 271 27.55 34.98 29.59
N ARG A 272 27.21 36.23 29.96
CA ARG A 272 25.82 36.66 30.15
C ARG A 272 25.05 36.65 28.84
N GLN A 273 25.62 37.21 27.76
CA GLN A 273 25.02 37.18 26.42
C GLN A 273 24.80 35.75 25.93
N MET A 274 25.75 34.85 26.14
CA MET A 274 25.55 33.42 25.83
C MET A 274 24.39 32.82 26.60
N SER A 275 24.25 33.10 27.90
CA SER A 275 23.14 32.60 28.71
C SER A 275 21.78 33.15 28.28
N GLU A 276 21.73 34.39 27.78
CA GLU A 276 20.52 34.97 27.20
C GLU A 276 20.12 34.26 25.90
N ILE A 277 21.08 34.04 24.99
CA ILE A 277 20.85 33.31 23.74
C ILE A 277 20.48 31.84 24.01
N GLU A 278 21.07 31.19 25.02
CA GLU A 278 20.70 29.83 25.45
C GLU A 278 19.25 29.76 25.95
N LYS A 279 18.77 30.78 26.68
CA LYS A 279 17.36 30.86 27.10
C LYS A 279 16.41 31.07 25.93
N GLU A 280 16.80 31.89 24.95
CA GLU A 280 16.03 32.08 23.72
C GLU A 280 15.96 30.78 22.91
N LEU A 281 17.07 30.08 22.77
CA LEU A 281 17.14 28.77 22.12
C LEU A 281 16.24 27.75 22.84
N GLU A 282 16.28 27.68 24.17
CA GLU A 282 15.40 26.77 24.95
C GLU A 282 13.92 27.15 24.79
N ALA A 283 13.60 28.44 24.68
CA ALA A 283 12.24 28.91 24.44
C ALA A 283 11.73 28.51 23.04
N ILE A 284 12.57 28.61 22.01
CA ILE A 284 12.24 28.21 20.64
C ILE A 284 12.17 26.69 20.52
N GLU A 285 13.08 25.93 21.15
CA GLU A 285 13.02 24.47 21.21
C GLU A 285 11.70 24.01 21.87
N LYS A 286 11.27 24.65 22.96
CA LYS A 286 9.96 24.38 23.59
C LYS A 286 8.77 24.75 22.70
N ARG A 287 8.86 25.82 21.88
CA ARG A 287 7.81 26.19 20.91
C ARG A 287 7.73 25.16 19.78
N ARG A 288 8.86 24.77 19.22
CA ARG A 288 8.99 23.71 18.21
C ARG A 288 8.48 22.37 18.74
N GLU A 289 8.83 22.00 19.97
CA GLU A 289 8.37 20.77 20.60
C GLU A 289 6.86 20.82 20.89
N LYS A 290 6.29 21.98 21.24
CA LYS A 290 4.84 22.16 21.35
C LYS A 290 4.12 22.02 20.02
N GLU A 291 4.67 22.56 18.93
CA GLU A 291 4.10 22.36 17.59
C GLU A 291 4.26 20.90 17.11
N MET A 292 5.38 20.24 17.43
CA MET A 292 5.59 18.82 17.16
C MET A 292 4.73 17.89 18.03
N THR A 293 4.42 18.26 19.27
CA THR A 293 3.55 17.47 20.18
C THR A 293 2.06 17.70 19.93
N LYS A 294 1.67 18.83 19.32
CA LYS A 294 0.39 18.96 18.59
C LYS A 294 0.35 18.07 17.33
N GLY A 295 1.48 17.47 16.95
CA GLY A 295 1.78 16.77 15.70
C GLY A 295 1.12 15.41 15.45
N GLY A 296 0.04 15.09 16.16
CA GLY A 296 -0.93 14.15 15.60
C GLY A 296 -1.40 14.65 14.21
N LYS A 297 -1.59 15.96 14.05
CA LYS A 297 -2.02 16.56 12.77
C LYS A 297 -1.04 16.41 11.61
N LEU A 298 0.27 16.57 11.82
CA LEU A 298 1.24 16.46 10.72
C LEU A 298 1.37 14.99 10.27
N GLN A 299 1.44 14.06 11.23
CA GLN A 299 1.43 12.63 10.92
C GLN A 299 0.11 12.21 10.27
N GLU A 300 -1.02 12.66 10.81
CA GLU A 300 -2.36 12.42 10.23
C GLU A 300 -2.49 13.03 8.83
N LEU A 301 -2.01 14.25 8.58
CA LEU A 301 -2.02 14.88 7.25
C LEU A 301 -1.09 14.13 6.30
N THR A 302 0.05 13.65 6.77
CA THR A 302 0.99 12.86 5.97
C THR A 302 0.41 11.49 5.63
N GLU A 303 -0.26 10.83 6.57
CA GLU A 303 -0.95 9.56 6.35
C GLU A 303 -2.18 9.74 5.45
N LYS A 304 -2.97 10.81 5.66
CA LYS A 304 -4.10 11.16 4.79
C LYS A 304 -3.66 11.48 3.37
N SER A 305 -2.61 12.29 3.19
CA SER A 305 -2.05 12.61 1.88
C SER A 305 -1.56 11.34 1.17
N LYS A 306 -0.83 10.46 1.88
CA LYS A 306 -0.40 9.17 1.32
C LYS A 306 -1.57 8.25 0.96
N ALA A 307 -2.60 8.19 1.81
CA ALA A 307 -3.79 7.39 1.55
C ALA A 307 -4.54 7.90 0.31
N LEU A 308 -4.81 9.22 0.24
CA LEU A 308 -5.46 9.86 -0.90
C LEU A 308 -4.67 9.71 -2.20
N GLN A 309 -3.34 9.90 -2.17
CA GLN A 309 -2.49 9.67 -3.34
C GLN A 309 -2.50 8.21 -3.80
N HIS A 310 -2.45 7.26 -2.87
CA HIS A 310 -2.52 5.85 -3.19
C HIS A 310 -3.88 5.45 -3.76
N ASP A 311 -4.97 5.98 -3.21
CA ASP A 311 -6.33 5.71 -3.68
C ASP A 311 -6.58 6.38 -5.04
N LEU A 312 -6.01 7.56 -5.29
CA LEU A 312 -5.97 8.21 -6.60
C LEU A 312 -5.25 7.33 -7.64
N VAL A 313 -4.06 6.82 -7.31
CA VAL A 313 -3.30 5.95 -8.21
C VAL A 313 -4.10 4.68 -8.51
N LYS A 314 -4.70 4.05 -7.51
CA LYS A 314 -5.58 2.89 -7.71
C LYS A 314 -6.75 3.22 -8.61
N ALA A 315 -7.48 4.30 -8.34
CA ALA A 315 -8.63 4.71 -9.14
C ALA A 315 -8.23 5.01 -10.59
N LYS A 316 -7.13 5.73 -10.82
CA LYS A 316 -6.57 5.96 -12.17
C LYS A 316 -6.19 4.67 -12.88
N THR A 317 -5.54 3.72 -12.19
CA THR A 317 -5.21 2.43 -12.82
C THR A 317 -6.45 1.61 -13.17
N LEU A 318 -7.52 1.67 -12.37
CA LEU A 318 -8.79 1.00 -12.68
C LEU A 318 -9.50 1.67 -13.86
N LEU A 319 -9.46 3.01 -13.93
CA LEU A 319 -9.95 3.77 -15.07
C LEU A 319 -9.21 3.39 -16.35
N ASP A 320 -7.87 3.39 -16.34
CA ASP A 320 -7.06 3.04 -17.51
C ASP A 320 -7.34 1.61 -18.00
N LEU A 321 -7.52 0.65 -17.08
CA LEU A 321 -7.90 -0.72 -17.43
C LEU A 321 -9.29 -0.78 -18.08
N LYS A 322 -10.27 -0.07 -17.52
CA LYS A 322 -11.63 -0.02 -18.05
C LYS A 322 -11.71 0.74 -19.37
N ALA A 323 -10.94 1.82 -19.54
CA ALA A 323 -10.80 2.55 -20.80
C ALA A 323 -10.16 1.67 -21.88
N GLY A 324 -9.14 0.88 -21.52
CA GLY A 324 -8.56 -0.12 -22.41
C GLY A 324 -9.55 -1.19 -22.84
N SER A 325 -10.34 -1.73 -21.90
CA SER A 325 -11.42 -2.66 -22.23
C SER A 325 -12.50 -2.03 -23.11
N LEU A 326 -12.85 -0.76 -22.87
CA LEU A 326 -13.81 -0.03 -23.70
C LEU A 326 -13.30 0.13 -25.14
N ASP A 327 -12.02 0.48 -25.32
CA ASP A 327 -11.39 0.61 -26.64
C ASP A 327 -11.40 -0.72 -27.40
N GLU A 328 -11.05 -1.83 -26.73
CA GLU A 328 -11.12 -3.17 -27.31
C GLU A 328 -12.55 -3.57 -27.71
N GLU A 329 -13.53 -3.35 -26.84
CA GLU A 329 -14.94 -3.63 -27.14
C GLU A 329 -15.48 -2.72 -28.27
N THR A 330 -15.09 -1.45 -28.33
CA THR A 330 -15.48 -0.58 -29.47
C THR A 330 -14.90 -1.06 -30.79
N LYS A 331 -13.66 -1.56 -30.80
CA LYS A 331 -13.02 -2.12 -32.00
C LYS A 331 -13.68 -3.41 -32.46
N LYS A 332 -14.06 -4.29 -31.52
CA LYS A 332 -14.84 -5.50 -31.84
C LYS A 332 -16.19 -5.13 -32.44
N LEU A 333 -16.91 -4.20 -31.81
CA LEU A 333 -18.22 -3.76 -32.28
C LEU A 333 -18.16 -3.14 -33.69
N GLN A 334 -17.11 -2.37 -33.99
CA GLN A 334 -16.86 -1.88 -35.36
C GLN A 334 -16.58 -3.01 -36.34
N ALA A 335 -15.81 -4.02 -35.94
CA ALA A 335 -15.56 -5.19 -36.79
C ALA A 335 -16.84 -5.99 -37.05
N ASP A 336 -17.70 -6.16 -36.03
CA ASP A 336 -18.99 -6.84 -36.13
C ASP A 336 -19.98 -6.05 -37.01
N GLU A 337 -20.01 -4.72 -36.92
CA GLU A 337 -20.79 -3.86 -37.84
C GLU A 337 -20.33 -4.00 -39.29
N VAL A 338 -19.02 -4.06 -39.52
CA VAL A 338 -18.47 -4.26 -40.88
C VAL A 338 -18.82 -5.66 -41.40
N ALA A 339 -18.71 -6.69 -40.55
CA ALA A 339 -19.06 -8.07 -40.90
C ALA A 339 -20.56 -8.22 -41.22
N LEU A 340 -21.44 -7.61 -40.41
CA LEU A 340 -22.88 -7.61 -40.65
C LEU A 340 -23.23 -6.92 -41.97
N ASN A 341 -22.63 -5.76 -42.24
CA ASN A 341 -22.84 -5.06 -43.51
C ASN A 341 -22.37 -5.89 -44.72
N ALA A 342 -21.24 -6.61 -44.61
CA ALA A 342 -20.76 -7.50 -45.66
C ALA A 342 -21.69 -8.70 -45.91
N LEU A 343 -22.29 -9.26 -44.85
CA LEU A 343 -23.31 -10.32 -44.96
C LEU A 343 -24.59 -9.79 -45.63
N VAL A 344 -25.02 -8.57 -45.29
CA VAL A 344 -26.19 -7.93 -45.89
C VAL A 344 -25.99 -7.67 -47.38
N THR A 345 -24.84 -7.15 -47.80
CA THR A 345 -24.52 -6.98 -49.23
C THR A 345 -24.41 -8.32 -49.95
N SER A 346 -23.75 -9.33 -49.37
CA SER A 346 -23.69 -10.67 -49.96
C SER A 346 -25.07 -11.28 -50.16
N ARG A 347 -25.99 -11.09 -49.20
CA ARG A 347 -27.38 -11.53 -49.33
C ARG A 347 -28.13 -10.79 -50.45
N GLN A 348 -27.89 -9.48 -50.63
CA GLN A 348 -28.47 -8.73 -51.75
C GLN A 348 -27.98 -9.26 -53.10
N GLU A 349 -26.67 -9.46 -53.27
CA GLU A 349 -26.08 -10.00 -54.50
C GLU A 349 -26.61 -11.40 -54.84
N LYS A 350 -26.74 -12.28 -53.83
CA LYS A 350 -27.36 -13.60 -53.99
C LYS A 350 -28.86 -13.50 -54.33
N GLY A 351 -29.56 -12.54 -53.75
CA GLY A 351 -30.98 -12.24 -54.05
C GLY A 351 -31.22 -11.79 -55.48
N GLU A 352 -30.37 -10.91 -56.00
CA GLU A 352 -30.40 -10.49 -57.40
C GLU A 352 -30.07 -11.65 -58.35
N SER A 353 -29.02 -12.42 -58.02
CA SER A 353 -28.64 -13.61 -58.80
C SER A 353 -29.75 -14.66 -58.84
N LEU A 354 -30.44 -14.90 -57.72
CA LEU A 354 -31.58 -15.83 -57.67
C LEU A 354 -32.74 -15.32 -58.54
N ARG A 355 -33.00 -14.01 -58.55
CA ARG A 355 -34.06 -13.42 -59.36
C ARG A 355 -33.79 -13.59 -60.86
N GLU A 356 -32.58 -13.24 -61.30
CA GLU A 356 -32.16 -13.43 -62.70
C GLU A 356 -32.21 -14.91 -63.11
N LEU A 357 -31.73 -15.78 -62.22
CA LEU A 357 -31.69 -17.21 -62.46
C LEU A 357 -33.11 -17.82 -62.54
N SER A 358 -34.02 -17.40 -61.65
CA SER A 358 -35.41 -17.86 -61.62
C SER A 358 -36.21 -17.39 -62.84
N GLU A 359 -36.00 -16.15 -63.29
CA GLU A 359 -36.58 -15.63 -64.54
C GLU A 359 -36.05 -16.38 -65.78
N SER A 360 -34.73 -16.65 -65.82
CA SER A 360 -34.12 -17.45 -66.90
C SER A 360 -34.62 -18.90 -66.89
N PHE A 361 -34.81 -19.49 -65.71
CA PHE A 361 -35.33 -20.84 -65.54
C PHE A 361 -36.80 -20.93 -65.96
N GLY A 362 -37.64 -19.96 -65.58
CA GLY A 362 -39.05 -19.92 -65.95
C GLY A 362 -39.25 -19.84 -67.46
N THR A 363 -38.47 -18.99 -68.14
CA THR A 363 -38.51 -18.84 -69.61
C THR A 363 -37.99 -20.09 -70.33
N LEU A 364 -36.87 -20.67 -69.88
CA LEU A 364 -36.31 -21.91 -70.43
C LEU A 364 -37.23 -23.11 -70.23
N LYS A 365 -37.86 -23.22 -69.05
CA LYS A 365 -38.79 -24.31 -68.72
C LYS A 365 -40.05 -24.25 -69.58
N ALA A 366 -40.66 -23.08 -69.73
CA ALA A 366 -41.81 -22.90 -70.60
C ALA A 366 -41.49 -23.24 -72.07
N ALA A 367 -40.30 -22.87 -72.56
CA ALA A 367 -39.86 -23.18 -73.92
C ALA A 367 -39.57 -24.68 -74.14
N PHE A 368 -39.01 -25.36 -73.14
CA PHE A 368 -38.76 -26.80 -73.17
C PHE A 368 -40.04 -27.61 -73.12
N ASP A 369 -40.96 -27.28 -72.21
CA ASP A 369 -42.25 -27.98 -72.08
C ASP A 369 -43.02 -27.89 -73.42
N GLY A 370 -43.05 -26.71 -74.04
CA GLY A 370 -43.66 -26.52 -75.37
C GLY A 370 -42.95 -27.27 -76.51
N SER A 371 -41.60 -27.32 -76.50
CA SER A 371 -40.83 -27.99 -77.56
C SER A 371 -40.84 -29.52 -77.43
N ASN A 372 -40.84 -30.03 -76.20
CA ASN A 372 -40.92 -31.45 -75.89
C ASN A 372 -42.30 -32.03 -76.26
N ASP A 373 -43.38 -31.29 -75.96
CA ASP A 373 -44.73 -31.68 -76.37
C ASP A 373 -44.90 -31.68 -77.90
N ALA A 374 -44.34 -30.67 -78.58
CA ALA A 374 -44.36 -30.61 -80.05
C ALA A 374 -43.54 -31.75 -80.69
N LEU A 375 -42.38 -32.07 -80.13
CA LEU A 375 -41.53 -33.16 -80.58
C LEU A 375 -42.23 -34.51 -80.45
N SER A 376 -42.85 -34.78 -79.28
CA SER A 376 -43.56 -36.04 -79.04
C SER A 376 -44.66 -36.27 -80.07
N LYS A 377 -45.46 -35.22 -80.35
CA LYS A 377 -46.54 -35.28 -81.35
C LYS A 377 -46.03 -35.52 -82.77
N GLN A 378 -44.87 -34.96 -83.14
CA GLN A 378 -44.28 -35.12 -84.46
C GLN A 378 -43.56 -36.48 -84.64
N ASP A 379 -42.80 -36.95 -83.64
CA ASP A 379 -42.10 -38.25 -83.66
C ASP A 379 -43.09 -39.42 -83.77
N GLU A 380 -44.25 -39.31 -83.10
CA GLU A 380 -45.38 -40.25 -83.22
C GLU A 380 -46.02 -40.22 -84.62
N LEU A 381 -46.23 -39.03 -85.20
CA LEU A 381 -46.77 -38.86 -86.55
C LEU A 381 -45.83 -39.49 -87.61
N LEU A 382 -44.53 -39.24 -87.52
CA LEU A 382 -43.52 -39.76 -88.46
C LEU A 382 -43.39 -41.29 -88.42
N GLN A 383 -43.31 -41.87 -87.21
CA GLN A 383 -43.27 -43.31 -87.02
C GLN A 383 -44.48 -43.97 -87.70
N SER A 384 -45.67 -43.39 -87.53
CA SER A 384 -46.90 -43.92 -88.11
C SER A 384 -46.99 -43.82 -89.64
N LEU A 385 -46.40 -42.78 -90.25
CA LEU A 385 -46.41 -42.54 -91.70
C LEU A 385 -45.36 -43.36 -92.47
N LEU A 386 -44.23 -43.70 -91.84
CA LEU A 386 -43.12 -44.44 -92.48
C LEU A 386 -43.31 -45.95 -92.52
N THR A 387 -43.82 -46.54 -91.45
CA THR A 387 -43.92 -48.00 -91.32
C THR A 387 -45.28 -48.53 -91.75
N GLY A 388 -46.30 -47.66 -91.91
CA GLY A 388 -47.70 -48.09 -92.10
C GLY A 388 -48.24 -48.95 -90.94
N MET A 389 -47.46 -49.08 -89.86
CA MET A 389 -47.71 -49.94 -88.71
C MET A 389 -47.42 -49.12 -87.45
N ALA A 390 -48.47 -48.87 -86.68
CA ALA A 390 -48.36 -48.25 -85.37
C ALA A 390 -47.55 -49.16 -84.44
N SER A 391 -46.39 -48.69 -84.01
CA SER A 391 -45.54 -49.37 -83.04
C SER A 391 -46.04 -49.05 -81.62
N LYS A 392 -47.14 -49.68 -81.20
CA LYS A 392 -47.42 -50.07 -79.80
C LYS A 392 -48.69 -50.94 -79.74
N ALA A 393 -48.60 -51.99 -78.94
CA ALA A 393 -49.55 -53.09 -78.85
C ALA A 393 -50.95 -52.68 -78.36
N SER A 394 -51.92 -52.66 -79.26
CA SER A 394 -53.31 -53.07 -79.04
C SER A 394 -54.02 -53.16 -80.39
N ASP A 395 -54.88 -54.17 -80.55
CA ASP A 395 -55.64 -54.51 -81.76
C ASP A 395 -56.13 -53.32 -82.61
N GLY A 396 -55.81 -53.37 -83.91
CA GLY A 396 -56.70 -52.86 -84.97
C GLY A 396 -56.57 -51.40 -85.44
N ALA A 397 -55.61 -50.60 -84.97
CA ALA A 397 -55.47 -49.21 -85.43
C ALA A 397 -54.54 -49.09 -86.66
N GLN A 398 -55.11 -48.70 -87.81
CA GLN A 398 -54.34 -48.27 -89.00
C GLN A 398 -53.44 -47.08 -88.63
N GLY A 399 -52.14 -47.15 -88.91
CA GLY A 399 -51.19 -46.05 -88.66
C GLY A 399 -51.29 -44.91 -89.68
N GLY A 400 -50.83 -43.71 -89.29
CA GLY A 400 -50.85 -42.49 -90.10
C GLY A 400 -51.94 -41.52 -89.64
N TYR A 401 -52.31 -40.58 -90.51
CA TYR A 401 -53.44 -39.69 -90.25
C TYR A 401 -54.76 -40.46 -89.97
N MET A 402 -54.92 -41.69 -90.51
CA MET A 402 -56.04 -42.58 -90.19
C MET A 402 -56.05 -43.07 -88.73
N GLY A 403 -54.87 -43.27 -88.13
CA GLY A 403 -54.71 -43.64 -86.73
C GLY A 403 -54.93 -42.45 -85.81
N GLN A 404 -54.43 -41.27 -86.18
CA GLN A 404 -54.72 -40.04 -85.46
C GLN A 404 -56.20 -39.66 -85.54
N LEU A 405 -56.87 -39.98 -86.64
CA LEU A 405 -58.32 -39.84 -86.78
C LEU A 405 -59.07 -40.84 -85.88
N ALA A 406 -58.63 -42.10 -85.85
CA ALA A 406 -59.20 -43.12 -84.97
C ALA A 406 -58.97 -42.80 -83.49
N ASP A 407 -57.78 -42.29 -83.13
CA ASP A 407 -57.42 -41.85 -81.78
C ASP A 407 -58.14 -40.55 -81.38
N ALA A 408 -58.35 -39.62 -82.31
CA ALA A 408 -59.17 -38.43 -82.04
C ALA A 408 -60.65 -38.81 -81.85
N ARG A 409 -61.18 -39.77 -82.62
CA ARG A 409 -62.53 -40.34 -82.41
C ARG A 409 -62.61 -41.20 -81.13
N ALA A 410 -61.55 -41.93 -80.80
CA ALA A 410 -61.45 -42.68 -79.55
C ALA A 410 -61.30 -41.74 -78.34
N ARG A 411 -60.62 -40.61 -78.47
CA ARG A 411 -60.55 -39.53 -77.46
C ARG A 411 -61.90 -38.83 -77.30
N GLU A 412 -62.65 -38.58 -78.39
CA GLU A 412 -64.04 -38.10 -78.31
C GLU A 412 -64.93 -39.10 -77.56
N ALA A 413 -64.81 -40.39 -77.88
CA ALA A 413 -65.56 -41.45 -77.22
C ALA A 413 -65.15 -41.63 -75.74
N ALA A 414 -63.85 -41.71 -75.46
CA ALA A 414 -63.27 -41.91 -74.13
C ALA A 414 -63.54 -40.72 -73.20
N ALA A 415 -63.44 -39.48 -73.67
CA ALA A 415 -63.85 -38.30 -72.92
C ALA A 415 -65.36 -38.33 -72.62
N GLY A 416 -66.18 -38.85 -73.56
CA GLY A 416 -67.58 -39.14 -73.31
C GLY A 416 -67.81 -40.21 -72.24
N THR A 417 -67.03 -41.30 -72.24
CA THR A 417 -67.11 -42.36 -71.22
C THR A 417 -66.61 -41.88 -69.86
N GLU A 418 -65.58 -41.04 -69.82
CA GLU A 418 -65.01 -40.41 -68.62
C GLU A 418 -66.03 -39.50 -67.94
N VAL A 419 -66.80 -38.74 -68.74
CA VAL A 419 -67.95 -37.96 -68.25
C VAL A 419 -68.99 -38.88 -67.59
N GLU A 420 -69.32 -40.03 -68.18
CA GLU A 420 -70.29 -40.97 -67.59
C GLU A 420 -69.77 -41.71 -66.35
N GLN A 421 -68.49 -42.09 -66.33
CA GLN A 421 -67.84 -42.69 -65.16
C GLN A 421 -67.71 -41.70 -63.99
N ALA A 422 -67.35 -40.45 -64.27
CA ALA A 422 -67.31 -39.38 -63.28
C ALA A 422 -68.70 -39.10 -62.71
N LYS A 423 -69.76 -39.12 -63.55
CA LYS A 423 -71.15 -39.03 -63.08
C LYS A 423 -71.53 -40.19 -62.16
N LEU A 424 -71.15 -41.43 -62.49
CA LEU A 424 -71.39 -42.60 -61.65
C LEU A 424 -70.66 -42.50 -60.29
N ARG A 425 -69.41 -42.01 -60.29
CA ARG A 425 -68.61 -41.79 -59.07
C ARG A 425 -69.16 -40.66 -58.21
N ILE A 426 -69.59 -39.56 -58.83
CA ILE A 426 -70.35 -38.50 -58.15
C ILE A 426 -71.60 -39.11 -57.51
N GLY A 427 -72.34 -39.98 -58.23
CA GLY A 427 -73.50 -40.67 -57.67
C GLY A 427 -73.18 -41.56 -56.46
N HIS A 428 -72.00 -42.20 -56.43
CA HIS A 428 -71.53 -42.99 -55.28
C HIS A 428 -71.09 -42.11 -54.11
N LEU A 429 -70.32 -41.06 -54.36
CA LEU A 429 -69.88 -40.09 -53.35
C LEU A 429 -71.06 -39.31 -52.79
N GLN A 430 -72.09 -39.01 -53.60
CA GLN A 430 -73.33 -38.40 -53.13
C GLN A 430 -74.12 -39.36 -52.21
N LYS A 431 -74.06 -40.68 -52.43
CA LYS A 431 -74.64 -41.67 -51.51
C LYS A 431 -73.86 -41.76 -50.20
N GLU A 432 -72.53 -41.73 -50.24
CA GLU A 432 -71.68 -41.66 -49.03
C GLU A 432 -71.83 -40.35 -48.27
N LEU A 433 -71.98 -39.24 -48.98
CA LEU A 433 -72.30 -37.94 -48.39
C LEU A 433 -73.64 -38.03 -47.65
N LYS A 434 -74.65 -38.66 -48.27
CA LYS A 434 -75.98 -38.85 -47.66
C LYS A 434 -75.96 -39.66 -46.37
N THR A 435 -74.98 -40.55 -46.17
CA THR A 435 -74.82 -41.35 -44.94
C THR A 435 -73.89 -40.68 -43.91
N LYS A 436 -72.80 -40.03 -44.34
CA LYS A 436 -71.82 -39.38 -43.45
C LYS A 436 -72.22 -37.97 -43.01
N GLU A 437 -72.97 -37.23 -43.82
CA GLU A 437 -73.42 -35.86 -43.50
C GLU A 437 -74.34 -35.77 -42.26
N PRO A 438 -75.29 -36.70 -42.00
CA PRO A 438 -76.02 -36.72 -40.72
C PRO A 438 -75.14 -37.13 -39.53
N LEU A 439 -74.12 -37.98 -39.73
CA LEU A 439 -73.15 -38.34 -38.69
C LEU A 439 -72.20 -37.17 -38.37
N ALA A 440 -71.76 -36.41 -39.37
CA ALA A 440 -71.01 -35.18 -39.20
C ALA A 440 -71.85 -34.13 -38.48
N ARG A 441 -73.14 -33.93 -38.84
CA ARG A 441 -74.05 -33.03 -38.11
C ARG A 441 -74.30 -33.46 -36.66
N LYS A 442 -74.28 -34.77 -36.37
CA LYS A 442 -74.39 -35.29 -35.00
C LYS A 442 -73.09 -35.08 -34.21
N ALA A 443 -71.94 -35.34 -34.83
CA ALA A 443 -70.62 -35.09 -34.26
C ALA A 443 -70.32 -33.59 -34.09
N GLU A 444 -70.84 -32.74 -34.98
CA GLU A 444 -70.81 -31.28 -34.90
C GLU A 444 -71.67 -30.78 -33.74
N LYS A 445 -72.82 -31.42 -33.46
CA LYS A 445 -73.60 -31.17 -32.22
C LYS A 445 -72.91 -31.66 -30.95
N GLU A 446 -72.19 -32.78 -31.01
CA GLU A 446 -71.43 -33.34 -29.86
C GLU A 446 -70.12 -32.56 -29.59
N GLY A 447 -69.47 -32.02 -30.63
CA GLY A 447 -68.26 -31.18 -30.55
C GLY A 447 -68.54 -29.68 -30.42
N ALA A 448 -69.76 -29.22 -30.70
CA ALA A 448 -70.18 -27.83 -30.53
C ALA A 448 -70.01 -27.36 -29.07
N GLY A 449 -70.16 -28.26 -28.08
CA GLY A 449 -69.92 -27.92 -26.68
C GLY A 449 -68.48 -27.45 -26.42
N LEU A 450 -67.49 -28.20 -26.90
CA LEU A 450 -66.07 -27.88 -26.72
C LEU A 450 -65.63 -26.65 -27.55
N VAL A 451 -66.15 -26.51 -28.77
CA VAL A 451 -65.88 -25.33 -29.61
C VAL A 451 -66.53 -24.08 -29.01
N GLN A 452 -67.73 -24.20 -28.43
CA GLN A 452 -68.40 -23.12 -27.73
C GLN A 452 -67.68 -22.77 -26.41
N GLU A 453 -67.19 -23.76 -25.66
CA GLU A 453 -66.38 -23.53 -24.45
C GLU A 453 -65.07 -22.82 -24.78
N LEU A 454 -64.40 -23.20 -25.88
CA LEU A 454 -63.21 -22.54 -26.37
C LEU A 454 -63.49 -21.10 -26.84
N ALA A 455 -64.60 -20.88 -27.56
CA ALA A 455 -65.02 -19.54 -27.95
C ALA A 455 -65.35 -18.67 -26.73
N ASN A 456 -66.10 -19.20 -25.76
CA ASN A 456 -66.42 -18.52 -24.50
C ASN A 456 -65.16 -18.21 -23.68
N ALA A 457 -64.16 -19.10 -23.69
CA ALA A 457 -62.89 -18.89 -23.00
C ALA A 457 -62.05 -17.82 -23.70
N ARG A 458 -62.03 -17.76 -25.04
CA ARG A 458 -61.39 -16.68 -25.81
C ARG A 458 -62.09 -15.33 -25.59
N ASP A 459 -63.41 -15.30 -25.63
CA ASP A 459 -64.19 -14.09 -25.33
C ASP A 459 -63.93 -13.61 -23.89
N ALA A 460 -63.77 -14.52 -22.93
CA ALA A 460 -63.41 -14.18 -21.56
C ALA A 460 -61.96 -13.64 -21.45
N VAL A 461 -61.01 -14.15 -22.24
CA VAL A 461 -59.65 -13.61 -22.34
C VAL A 461 -59.69 -12.19 -22.90
N ASP A 462 -60.43 -11.94 -23.99
CA ASP A 462 -60.55 -10.62 -24.60
C ASP A 462 -61.23 -9.62 -23.66
N GLN A 463 -62.28 -10.03 -22.94
CA GLN A 463 -62.92 -9.21 -21.90
C GLN A 463 -61.97 -8.89 -20.75
N LEU A 464 -61.20 -9.88 -20.27
CA LEU A 464 -60.22 -9.67 -19.20
C LEU A 464 -59.05 -8.80 -19.69
N GLN A 465 -58.63 -8.91 -20.95
CA GLN A 465 -57.64 -8.02 -21.58
C GLN A 465 -58.15 -6.57 -21.64
N GLY A 466 -59.38 -6.37 -22.11
CA GLY A 466 -60.02 -5.05 -22.09
C GLY A 466 -60.19 -4.50 -20.66
N GLN A 467 -60.44 -5.37 -19.67
CA GLN A 467 -60.47 -4.97 -18.26
C GLN A 467 -59.09 -4.56 -17.74
N VAL A 468 -58.02 -5.28 -18.10
CA VAL A 468 -56.64 -4.89 -17.78
C VAL A 468 -56.33 -3.51 -18.36
N GLU A 469 -56.65 -3.27 -19.64
CA GLU A 469 -56.44 -1.98 -20.30
C GLU A 469 -57.27 -0.86 -19.63
N SER A 470 -58.51 -1.16 -19.22
CA SER A 470 -59.38 -0.21 -18.52
C SER A 470 -58.88 0.20 -17.13
N THR A 471 -58.00 -0.59 -16.50
CA THR A 471 -57.40 -0.21 -15.22
C THR A 471 -56.41 0.95 -15.35
N GLY A 472 -55.91 1.23 -16.56
CA GLY A 472 -54.97 2.33 -16.84
C GLY A 472 -53.58 2.18 -16.18
N TRP A 473 -53.33 1.03 -15.55
CA TRP A 473 -52.13 0.72 -14.80
C TRP A 473 -51.28 -0.32 -15.54
N ASP A 474 -49.96 -0.19 -15.46
CA ASP A 474 -49.01 -1.11 -16.07
C ASP A 474 -47.85 -1.39 -15.11
N GLU A 475 -47.11 -2.49 -15.37
CA GLU A 475 -45.98 -2.89 -14.52
C GLU A 475 -44.82 -1.87 -14.54
N GLY A 476 -44.69 -1.10 -15.61
CA GLY A 476 -43.67 -0.07 -15.75
C GLY A 476 -43.93 1.12 -14.81
N LYS A 477 -45.17 1.60 -14.73
CA LYS A 477 -45.62 2.66 -13.83
C LYS A 477 -45.52 2.24 -12.37
N GLU A 478 -45.85 0.99 -12.04
CA GLU A 478 -45.68 0.46 -10.68
C GLU A 478 -44.20 0.47 -10.26
N ARG A 479 -43.31 -0.01 -11.14
CA ARG A 479 -41.86 0.01 -10.90
C ARG A 479 -41.32 1.43 -10.78
N ALA A 480 -41.70 2.35 -11.67
CA ALA A 480 -41.26 3.74 -11.67
C ALA A 480 -41.70 4.49 -10.39
N LEU A 481 -42.96 4.30 -9.95
CA LEU A 481 -43.48 4.91 -8.73
C LEU A 481 -42.77 4.36 -7.48
N SER A 482 -42.52 3.05 -7.43
CA SER A 482 -41.79 2.40 -6.35
C SER A 482 -40.33 2.87 -6.28
N GLN A 483 -39.66 2.98 -7.43
CA GLN A 483 -38.29 3.45 -7.55
C GLN A 483 -38.16 4.92 -7.12
N THR A 484 -39.00 5.81 -7.64
CA THR A 484 -39.01 7.23 -7.26
C THR A 484 -39.23 7.42 -5.76
N ARG A 485 -40.15 6.63 -5.17
CA ARG A 485 -40.40 6.65 -3.73
C ARG A 485 -39.19 6.19 -2.93
N ALA A 486 -38.50 5.12 -3.37
CA ALA A 486 -37.30 4.61 -2.73
C ALA A 486 -36.16 5.64 -2.78
N GLU A 487 -35.92 6.27 -3.93
CA GLU A 487 -34.91 7.30 -4.13
C GLU A 487 -35.16 8.52 -3.23
N VAL A 488 -36.39 9.03 -3.21
CA VAL A 488 -36.75 10.18 -2.35
C VAL A 488 -36.65 9.81 -0.86
N SER A 489 -37.03 8.60 -0.48
CA SER A 489 -36.89 8.11 0.89
C SER A 489 -35.43 8.00 1.32
N GLN A 490 -34.56 7.49 0.43
CA GLN A 490 -33.13 7.43 0.67
C GLN A 490 -32.54 8.83 0.82
N LYS A 491 -32.88 9.76 -0.07
CA LYS A 491 -32.46 11.16 0.00
C LYS A 491 -32.88 11.83 1.31
N VAL A 492 -34.09 11.56 1.80
CA VAL A 492 -34.53 12.03 3.13
C VAL A 492 -33.67 11.45 4.25
N SER A 493 -33.35 10.16 4.21
CA SER A 493 -32.49 9.51 5.22
C SER A 493 -31.06 10.08 5.22
N GLU A 494 -30.48 10.31 4.04
CA GLU A 494 -29.14 10.90 3.88
C GLU A 494 -29.10 12.35 4.38
N LEU A 495 -30.08 13.17 4.02
CA LEU A 495 -30.17 14.55 4.50
C LEU A 495 -30.40 14.60 6.02
N LEU A 496 -31.21 13.69 6.59
CA LEU A 496 -31.43 13.60 8.03
C LEU A 496 -30.16 13.20 8.78
N THR A 497 -29.42 12.20 8.29
CA THR A 497 -28.16 11.77 8.91
C THR A 497 -27.10 12.87 8.86
N ARG A 498 -26.96 13.57 7.72
CA ARG A 498 -26.06 14.73 7.60
C ARG A 498 -26.47 15.86 8.54
N ARG A 499 -27.75 16.21 8.58
CA ARG A 499 -28.29 17.21 9.52
C ARG A 499 -28.02 16.83 10.97
N ASP A 500 -28.29 15.59 11.36
CA ASP A 500 -28.11 15.12 12.74
C ASP A 500 -26.63 15.06 13.14
N ALA A 501 -25.74 14.75 12.20
CA ALA A 501 -24.30 14.83 12.42
C ALA A 501 -23.86 16.26 12.74
N ILE A 502 -24.30 17.26 11.99
CA ILE A 502 -23.97 18.67 12.26
C ILE A 502 -24.64 19.14 13.57
N LYS A 503 -25.92 18.81 13.77
CA LYS A 503 -26.65 19.14 14.99
C LYS A 503 -26.00 18.58 16.26
N SER A 504 -25.43 17.37 16.18
CA SER A 504 -24.70 16.76 17.31
C SER A 504 -23.42 17.51 17.68
N ARG A 505 -22.71 18.08 16.69
CA ARG A 505 -21.51 18.91 16.92
C ARG A 505 -21.89 20.27 17.52
N LEU A 506 -23.05 20.80 17.14
CA LEU A 506 -23.60 22.06 17.63
C LEU A 506 -24.53 21.88 18.85
N ALA A 507 -24.26 20.91 19.73
CA ALA A 507 -25.11 20.62 20.89
C ALA A 507 -25.31 21.84 21.84
N ALA A 508 -24.41 22.83 21.80
CA ALA A 508 -24.55 24.10 22.53
C ALA A 508 -25.66 25.01 21.98
N LEU A 509 -26.01 24.86 20.70
CA LEU A 509 -27.06 25.59 19.99
C LEU A 509 -28.39 24.82 19.89
N ASP A 510 -28.51 23.68 20.57
CA ASP A 510 -29.79 22.99 20.68
C ASP A 510 -30.63 23.61 21.81
N PHE A 511 -31.58 24.46 21.45
CA PHE A 511 -32.55 25.04 22.38
C PHE A 511 -33.83 24.20 22.38
N SER A 512 -34.10 23.51 23.49
CA SER A 512 -35.31 22.72 23.70
C SER A 512 -36.05 23.17 24.95
N TYR A 513 -37.37 23.29 24.85
CA TYR A 513 -38.28 23.65 25.93
C TYR A 513 -39.56 22.82 25.85
N SER A 514 -40.23 22.62 26.98
CA SER A 514 -41.60 22.14 27.01
C SER A 514 -42.56 23.31 26.96
N ASP A 515 -43.70 23.14 26.29
CA ASP A 515 -44.72 24.18 26.22
C ASP A 515 -45.15 24.60 27.65
N PRO A 516 -44.97 25.88 28.03
CA PRO A 516 -45.20 26.34 29.40
C PRO A 516 -46.69 26.38 29.79
N GLU A 517 -47.58 26.38 28.79
CA GLU A 517 -49.03 26.31 28.94
C GLU A 517 -49.67 25.48 27.81
N PRO A 518 -50.85 24.87 28.04
CA PRO A 518 -51.60 24.21 26.97
C PRO A 518 -51.97 25.22 25.87
N ASN A 519 -51.69 24.87 24.61
CA ASN A 519 -51.84 25.76 23.43
C ASN A 519 -50.85 26.95 23.37
N PHE A 520 -49.68 26.85 24.01
CA PHE A 520 -48.62 27.84 23.86
C PHE A 520 -48.25 28.06 22.39
N ASP A 521 -48.25 29.32 21.96
CA ASP A 521 -47.86 29.69 20.61
C ASP A 521 -46.32 29.71 20.48
N ARG A 522 -45.79 28.68 19.83
CA ARG A 522 -44.34 28.53 19.62
C ARG A 522 -43.73 29.61 18.72
N SER A 523 -44.53 30.33 17.93
CA SER A 523 -44.04 31.40 17.06
C SER A 523 -43.52 32.62 17.84
N LYS A 524 -43.94 32.77 19.10
CA LYS A 524 -43.45 33.80 20.03
C LYS A 524 -41.99 33.60 20.44
N VAL A 525 -41.46 32.40 20.22
CA VAL A 525 -40.06 32.05 20.43
C VAL A 525 -39.37 32.07 19.07
N LYS A 526 -38.68 33.17 18.77
CA LYS A 526 -38.04 33.36 17.45
C LYS A 526 -36.83 32.44 17.25
N GLY A 527 -36.12 32.11 18.33
CA GLY A 527 -35.00 31.17 18.31
C GLY A 527 -33.70 31.77 18.80
N LEU A 528 -32.59 31.06 18.60
CA LEU A 528 -31.26 31.53 19.01
C LEU A 528 -30.77 32.63 18.08
N VAL A 529 -29.99 33.58 18.59
CA VAL A 529 -29.35 34.60 17.76
C VAL A 529 -28.50 33.95 16.66
N ALA A 530 -27.79 32.85 16.96
CA ALA A 530 -27.05 32.07 15.97
C ALA A 530 -27.89 31.63 14.78
N SER A 531 -29.07 31.06 15.04
CA SER A 531 -29.96 30.52 14.00
C SER A 531 -30.64 31.61 13.18
N LEU A 532 -30.82 32.78 13.78
CA LEU A 532 -31.47 33.95 13.18
C LEU A 532 -30.50 34.83 12.39
N THR A 533 -29.20 34.59 12.52
CA THR A 533 -28.17 35.30 11.75
C THR A 533 -27.95 34.53 10.45
N ASN A 534 -28.05 35.20 9.31
CA ASN A 534 -27.66 34.69 8.00
C ASN A 534 -26.29 35.27 7.60
N LEU A 535 -25.43 34.45 7.00
CA LEU A 535 -24.11 34.87 6.54
C LEU A 535 -23.89 34.36 5.13
N ASP A 536 -23.75 35.29 4.18
CA ASP A 536 -23.49 34.97 2.79
C ASP A 536 -22.09 34.36 2.61
N GLN A 537 -21.93 33.55 1.56
CA GLN A 537 -20.70 32.77 1.34
C GLN A 537 -19.46 33.65 1.12
N ASP A 538 -19.61 34.82 0.50
CA ASP A 538 -18.56 35.83 0.32
C ASP A 538 -18.11 36.46 1.65
N LYS A 539 -18.96 36.42 2.68
CA LYS A 539 -18.71 36.97 4.01
C LYS A 539 -18.25 35.92 5.03
N HIS A 540 -18.08 34.66 4.64
CA HIS A 540 -17.55 33.61 5.52
C HIS A 540 -16.20 33.96 6.13
N ARG A 541 -15.38 34.77 5.45
CA ARG A 541 -14.10 35.28 5.96
C ARG A 541 -14.22 36.09 7.25
N PHE A 542 -15.40 36.66 7.53
CA PHE A 542 -15.67 37.46 8.73
C PHE A 542 -16.28 36.64 9.87
N SER A 543 -16.55 35.35 9.68
CA SER A 543 -17.27 34.50 10.65
C SER A 543 -16.64 34.51 12.04
N THR A 544 -15.32 34.32 12.13
CA THR A 544 -14.59 34.30 13.41
C THR A 544 -14.70 35.66 14.12
N ALA A 545 -14.53 36.75 13.39
CA ALA A 545 -14.66 38.10 13.94
C ALA A 545 -16.10 38.40 14.43
N LEU A 546 -17.11 37.94 13.69
CA LEU A 546 -18.53 38.05 14.06
C LEU A 546 -18.86 37.21 15.30
N GLU A 547 -18.31 36.00 15.40
CA GLU A 547 -18.47 35.13 16.56
C GLU A 547 -17.85 35.73 17.82
N VAL A 548 -16.66 36.31 17.71
CA VAL A 548 -15.99 37.01 18.81
C VAL A 548 -16.72 38.31 19.17
N CYS A 549 -17.26 39.03 18.17
CA CYS A 549 -18.09 40.20 18.38
C CYS A 549 -19.33 39.87 19.22
N ALA A 550 -20.07 38.82 18.85
CA ALA A 550 -21.26 38.38 19.58
C ALA A 550 -20.92 37.70 20.92
N GLY A 551 -19.82 36.96 20.98
CA GLY A 551 -19.38 36.21 22.15
C GLY A 551 -20.48 35.30 22.69
N GLY A 552 -20.73 35.34 24.00
CA GLY A 552 -21.81 34.57 24.62
C GLY A 552 -23.23 34.95 24.16
N ARG A 553 -23.43 36.13 23.56
CA ARG A 553 -24.75 36.59 23.11
C ARG A 553 -25.29 35.80 21.93
N LEU A 554 -24.42 35.10 21.21
CA LEU A 554 -24.75 34.22 20.09
C LEU A 554 -25.69 33.07 20.52
N TYR A 555 -25.60 32.67 21.80
CA TYR A 555 -26.41 31.61 22.41
C TYR A 555 -27.68 32.12 23.12
N ASN A 556 -27.98 33.42 23.01
CA ASN A 556 -29.19 33.97 23.60
C ASN A 556 -30.40 33.63 22.71
N VAL A 557 -31.55 33.44 23.35
CA VAL A 557 -32.80 33.14 22.65
C VAL A 557 -33.67 34.39 22.58
N VAL A 558 -34.11 34.74 21.38
CA VAL A 558 -34.98 35.88 21.12
C VAL A 558 -36.44 35.45 21.32
N VAL A 559 -37.16 36.23 22.12
CA VAL A 559 -38.60 36.05 22.41
C VAL A 559 -39.35 37.34 22.13
N GLU A 560 -40.62 37.23 21.76
CA GLU A 560 -41.46 38.37 21.39
C GLU A 560 -41.61 39.37 22.56
N ASP A 561 -41.96 38.89 23.75
CA ASP A 561 -42.19 39.73 24.92
C ASP A 561 -41.62 39.15 26.22
N GLU A 562 -41.48 40.02 27.23
CA GLU A 562 -41.03 39.66 28.58
C GLU A 562 -41.90 38.56 29.21
N ARG A 563 -43.21 38.59 28.97
CA ARG A 563 -44.16 37.61 29.53
C ARG A 563 -43.86 36.21 29.03
N THR A 564 -43.67 36.04 27.71
CA THR A 564 -43.27 34.77 27.09
C THR A 564 -41.94 34.30 27.66
N GLY A 565 -40.98 35.23 27.84
CA GLY A 565 -39.69 34.92 28.47
C GLY A 565 -39.84 34.39 29.90
N SER A 566 -40.62 35.07 30.73
CA SER A 566 -40.87 34.65 32.12
C SER A 566 -41.63 33.33 32.21
N GLN A 567 -42.61 33.09 31.33
CA GLN A 567 -43.32 31.81 31.24
C GLN A 567 -42.38 30.64 30.89
N LEU A 568 -41.49 30.84 29.92
CA LEU A 568 -40.49 29.82 29.54
C LEU A 568 -39.48 29.55 30.65
N LEU A 569 -39.05 30.57 31.38
CA LEU A 569 -38.15 30.38 32.53
C LEU A 569 -38.82 29.66 33.69
N ALA A 570 -40.10 29.95 33.97
CA ALA A 570 -40.84 29.33 35.07
C ALA A 570 -41.27 27.89 34.75
N ASN A 571 -41.85 27.66 33.56
CA ASN A 571 -42.57 26.42 33.23
C ASN A 571 -42.01 25.68 32.00
N GLY A 572 -40.98 26.21 31.33
CA GLY A 572 -40.43 25.63 30.09
C GLY A 572 -39.51 24.42 30.27
N LYS A 573 -39.26 23.98 31.51
CA LYS A 573 -38.38 22.84 31.88
C LYS A 573 -37.03 22.84 31.13
N LEU A 574 -36.38 24.00 31.11
CA LEU A 574 -35.15 24.22 30.37
C LEU A 574 -34.01 23.38 30.97
N LYS A 575 -33.32 22.61 30.12
CA LYS A 575 -32.23 21.71 30.55
C LYS A 575 -30.91 22.42 30.86
N LYS A 576 -30.75 23.66 30.40
CA LYS A 576 -29.51 24.46 30.48
C LYS A 576 -29.84 25.87 30.94
N ARG A 577 -28.83 26.56 31.51
CA ARG A 577 -28.91 28.01 31.75
C ARG A 577 -28.96 28.73 30.41
N VAL A 578 -30.02 29.49 30.17
CA VAL A 578 -30.21 30.29 28.95
C VAL A 578 -30.43 31.75 29.30
N THR A 579 -30.10 32.63 28.37
CA THR A 579 -30.40 34.05 28.44
C THR A 579 -31.44 34.37 27.37
N LEU A 580 -32.56 34.96 27.77
CA LEU A 580 -33.64 35.34 26.86
C LEU A 580 -33.56 36.85 26.55
N ILE A 581 -33.81 37.22 25.29
CA ILE A 581 -33.86 38.61 24.83
C ILE A 581 -35.32 38.93 24.46
N PRO A 582 -36.06 39.67 25.31
CA PRO A 582 -37.40 40.12 24.98
C PRO A 582 -37.37 41.32 24.02
N LEU A 583 -37.93 41.17 22.83
CA LEU A 583 -37.93 42.22 21.80
C LEU A 583 -38.67 43.49 22.24
N ASN A 584 -39.68 43.36 23.10
CA ASN A 584 -40.44 44.49 23.64
C ASN A 584 -39.68 45.36 24.65
N LYS A 585 -38.57 44.86 25.23
CA LYS A 585 -37.82 45.54 26.30
C LYS A 585 -36.35 45.81 25.97
N ILE A 586 -35.79 45.13 24.97
CA ILE A 586 -34.37 45.28 24.64
C ILE A 586 -34.07 46.69 24.11
N THR A 587 -33.05 47.33 24.66
CA THR A 587 -32.50 48.60 24.18
C THR A 587 -31.12 48.35 23.59
N ALA A 588 -30.95 48.64 22.30
CA ALA A 588 -29.69 48.50 21.60
C ALA A 588 -28.97 49.85 21.47
N THR A 589 -27.65 49.85 21.68
CA THR A 589 -26.79 51.00 21.37
C THR A 589 -26.10 50.75 20.03
N VAL A 590 -26.46 51.52 19.01
CA VAL A 590 -25.87 51.44 17.67
C VAL A 590 -24.78 52.50 17.52
N ALA A 591 -23.68 52.15 16.86
CA ALA A 591 -22.60 53.08 16.56
C ALA A 591 -23.09 54.25 15.68
N ALA A 592 -22.77 55.49 16.07
CA ALA A 592 -23.15 56.68 15.32
C ALA A 592 -22.50 56.68 13.93
N ALA A 593 -23.27 57.09 12.90
CA ALA A 593 -22.82 57.11 11.50
C ALA A 593 -21.54 57.95 11.30
N GLU A 594 -21.38 59.04 12.07
CA GLU A 594 -20.17 59.88 12.05
C GLU A 594 -18.92 59.10 12.47
N ARG A 595 -19.02 58.27 13.52
CA ARG A 595 -17.91 57.46 14.03
C ARG A 595 -17.53 56.34 13.06
N ILE A 596 -18.53 55.72 12.43
CA ILE A 596 -18.32 54.72 11.38
C ILE A 596 -17.64 55.38 10.17
N GLY A 597 -18.09 56.58 9.78
CA GLY A 597 -17.49 57.37 8.71
C GLY A 597 -16.04 57.77 9.00
N ALA A 598 -15.74 58.18 10.23
CA ALA A 598 -14.38 58.47 10.68
C ALA A 598 -13.48 57.22 10.61
N ALA A 599 -13.96 56.07 11.09
CA ALA A 599 -13.24 54.80 11.02
C ALA A 599 -12.94 54.37 9.56
N LYS A 600 -13.92 54.49 8.65
CA LYS A 600 -13.73 54.19 7.22
C LYS A 600 -12.78 55.15 6.51
N LYS A 601 -12.72 56.42 6.92
CA LYS A 601 -11.73 57.38 6.41
C LYS A 601 -10.32 57.08 6.91
N LEU A 602 -10.18 56.67 8.16
CA LEU A 602 -8.90 56.29 8.78
C LEU A 602 -8.28 55.04 8.14
N ALA A 603 -9.11 54.07 7.77
CA ALA A 603 -8.68 52.81 7.18
C ALA A 603 -9.66 52.36 6.07
N PRO A 604 -9.53 52.92 4.84
CA PRO A 604 -10.45 52.63 3.74
C PRO A 604 -10.33 51.17 3.29
N GLY A 605 -11.48 50.51 3.10
CA GLY A 605 -11.57 49.11 2.65
C GLY A 605 -11.13 48.06 3.67
N LYS A 606 -10.78 48.47 4.90
CA LYS A 606 -10.27 47.58 5.95
C LYS A 606 -11.12 47.58 7.22
N VAL A 607 -12.23 48.32 7.27
CA VAL A 607 -13.08 48.46 8.45
C VAL A 607 -14.55 48.46 8.05
N ASP A 608 -15.34 47.60 8.68
CA ASP A 608 -16.79 47.53 8.52
C ASP A 608 -17.50 47.37 9.87
N LEU A 609 -18.78 47.73 9.93
CA LEU A 609 -19.60 47.49 11.12
C LEU A 609 -20.05 46.03 11.14
N ALA A 610 -19.94 45.34 12.28
CA ALA A 610 -20.36 43.94 12.38
C ALA A 610 -21.82 43.73 11.92
N LEU A 611 -22.73 44.64 12.29
CA LEU A 611 -24.13 44.61 11.87
C LEU A 611 -24.32 44.66 10.34
N SER A 612 -23.42 45.31 9.60
CA SER A 612 -23.51 45.41 8.13
C SER A 612 -23.05 44.15 7.39
N LEU A 613 -22.40 43.23 8.10
CA LEU A 613 -21.84 41.99 7.55
C LEU A 613 -22.77 40.78 7.75
N VAL A 614 -23.85 40.93 8.53
CA VAL A 614 -24.83 39.87 8.82
C VAL A 614 -26.18 40.18 8.16
N GLY A 615 -26.84 39.15 7.64
CA GLY A 615 -28.25 39.20 7.24
C GLY A 615 -29.16 38.71 8.36
N TYR A 616 -30.38 39.23 8.45
CA TYR A 616 -31.37 38.82 9.44
C TYR A 616 -32.77 39.29 9.02
N ASP A 617 -33.82 38.71 9.62
CA ASP A 617 -35.21 39.11 9.38
C ASP A 617 -35.55 40.41 10.14
N ASP A 618 -36.38 41.28 9.55
CA ASP A 618 -36.77 42.57 10.12
C ASP A 618 -37.39 42.46 11.52
N GLU A 619 -38.10 41.35 11.80
CA GLU A 619 -38.72 41.10 13.10
C GLU A 619 -37.72 41.04 14.27
N VAL A 620 -36.45 40.68 14.00
CA VAL A 620 -35.41 40.51 15.03
C VAL A 620 -34.35 41.62 14.99
N CYS A 621 -34.60 42.70 14.24
CA CYS A 621 -33.65 43.81 14.03
C CYS A 621 -33.07 44.35 15.34
N LYS A 622 -33.91 44.68 16.33
CA LYS A 622 -33.46 45.19 17.65
C LYS A 622 -32.53 44.23 18.40
N ALA A 623 -32.74 42.93 18.25
CA ALA A 623 -31.86 41.93 18.86
C ALA A 623 -30.50 41.90 18.14
N MET A 624 -30.49 42.02 16.82
CA MET A 624 -29.24 42.07 16.04
C MET A 624 -28.46 43.36 16.27
N GLU A 625 -29.13 44.51 16.39
CA GLU A 625 -28.51 45.77 16.81
C GLU A 625 -27.85 45.66 18.20
N PHE A 626 -28.51 44.97 19.14
CA PHE A 626 -27.96 44.75 20.48
C PHE A 626 -26.70 43.87 20.47
N VAL A 627 -26.60 42.94 19.52
CA VAL A 627 -25.47 41.99 19.45
C VAL A 627 -24.32 42.52 18.59
N PHE A 628 -24.62 43.12 17.43
CA PHE A 628 -23.64 43.50 16.41
C PHE A 628 -23.54 45.01 16.14
N GLY A 629 -24.39 45.84 16.76
CA GLY A 629 -24.53 47.26 16.42
C GLY A 629 -23.42 48.20 16.90
N SER A 630 -22.55 47.77 17.81
CA SER A 630 -21.55 48.65 18.47
C SER A 630 -20.09 48.29 18.19
N THR A 631 -19.83 47.28 17.36
CA THR A 631 -18.49 46.71 17.17
C THR A 631 -18.05 46.81 15.72
N LEU A 632 -16.83 47.29 15.50
CA LEU A 632 -16.19 47.35 14.19
C LEU A 632 -15.40 46.06 13.93
N ILE A 633 -15.35 45.62 12.67
CA ILE A 633 -14.51 44.52 12.20
C ILE A 633 -13.40 45.12 11.35
N CYS A 634 -12.15 44.85 11.73
CA CYS A 634 -10.95 45.37 11.10
C CYS A 634 -10.16 44.24 10.42
N ALA A 635 -9.48 44.57 9.32
CA ALA A 635 -8.71 43.58 8.57
C ALA A 635 -7.48 43.05 9.33
N ASP A 636 -6.77 43.92 10.05
CA ASP A 636 -5.48 43.62 10.68
C ASP A 636 -5.37 44.27 12.07
N ALA A 637 -4.43 43.80 12.90
CA ALA A 637 -4.23 44.30 14.26
C ALA A 637 -3.82 45.79 14.29
N GLU A 638 -3.08 46.25 13.28
CA GLU A 638 -2.62 47.63 13.19
C GLU A 638 -3.81 48.59 12.94
N THR A 639 -4.70 48.24 12.01
CA THR A 639 -5.94 48.97 11.76
C THR A 639 -6.86 48.93 12.96
N ALA A 640 -7.02 47.79 13.63
CA ALA A 640 -7.80 47.68 14.87
C ALA A 640 -7.27 48.62 15.96
N LYS A 641 -5.95 48.65 16.19
CA LYS A 641 -5.32 49.56 17.16
C LYS A 641 -5.53 51.03 16.77
N ARG A 642 -5.29 51.38 15.51
CA ARG A 642 -5.44 52.75 15.01
C ARG A 642 -6.87 53.26 15.12
N VAL A 643 -7.84 52.43 14.78
CA VAL A 643 -9.26 52.79 14.74
C VAL A 643 -9.88 52.81 16.15
N THR A 644 -9.52 51.86 17.02
CA THR A 644 -10.10 51.76 18.37
C THR A 644 -9.69 52.94 19.26
N PHE A 645 -8.42 53.33 19.21
CA PHE A 645 -7.87 54.37 20.09
C PHE A 645 -7.90 55.78 19.49
N ASP A 646 -8.44 55.94 18.28
CA ASP A 646 -8.64 57.27 17.69
C ASP A 646 -9.70 58.06 18.46
N GLY A 647 -9.41 59.33 18.73
CA GLY A 647 -10.27 60.21 19.53
C GLY A 647 -11.65 60.48 18.92
N GLN A 648 -11.81 60.32 17.59
CA GLN A 648 -13.08 60.52 16.90
C GLN A 648 -13.90 59.23 16.78
N VAL A 649 -13.27 58.06 16.87
CA VAL A 649 -13.94 56.76 16.71
C VAL A 649 -14.35 56.17 18.06
N GLN A 650 -13.38 55.87 18.94
CA GLN A 650 -13.60 55.23 20.25
C GLN A 650 -14.68 54.12 20.26
N LEU A 651 -14.55 53.16 19.35
CA LEU A 651 -15.43 51.98 19.27
C LEU A 651 -14.61 50.70 19.42
N LYS A 652 -15.23 49.69 20.02
CA LYS A 652 -14.66 48.35 20.11
C LYS A 652 -14.43 47.81 18.70
N SER A 653 -13.25 47.28 18.43
CA SER A 653 -12.93 46.61 17.17
C SER A 653 -12.49 45.17 17.37
N VAL A 654 -12.73 44.35 16.36
CA VAL A 654 -12.35 42.95 16.32
C VAL A 654 -11.62 42.68 15.00
N THR A 655 -10.45 42.07 15.04
CA THR A 655 -9.71 41.70 13.82
C THR A 655 -10.33 40.47 13.16
N LEU A 656 -9.99 40.19 11.89
CA LEU A 656 -10.40 38.96 11.21
C LEU A 656 -9.96 37.69 11.95
N ASP A 657 -8.81 37.74 12.61
CA ASP A 657 -8.25 36.64 13.40
C ASP A 657 -8.92 36.47 14.77
N GLY A 658 -9.78 37.43 15.17
CA GLY A 658 -10.55 37.38 16.40
C GLY A 658 -9.91 38.10 17.60
N ASP A 659 -8.94 38.99 17.37
CA ASP A 659 -8.38 39.83 18.43
C ASP A 659 -9.31 40.99 18.73
N VAL A 660 -9.57 41.23 20.00
CA VAL A 660 -10.48 42.27 20.49
C VAL A 660 -9.70 43.46 21.01
N TYR A 661 -10.04 44.63 20.49
CA TYR A 661 -9.52 45.92 20.91
C TYR A 661 -10.66 46.74 21.48
N ASP A 662 -10.59 47.04 22.78
CA ASP A 662 -11.59 47.85 23.47
C ASP A 662 -11.04 49.27 23.75
N PRO A 663 -11.81 50.35 23.49
CA PRO A 663 -11.43 51.72 23.85
C PRO A 663 -11.11 51.89 25.34
N ALA A 664 -11.66 51.03 26.21
CA ALA A 664 -11.33 50.98 27.64
C ALA A 664 -9.90 50.47 27.94
N GLY A 665 -9.11 50.12 26.91
CA GLY A 665 -7.72 49.67 27.05
C GLY A 665 -7.57 48.16 27.22
N THR A 666 -8.65 47.40 27.10
CA THR A 666 -8.58 45.93 27.16
C THR A 666 -8.22 45.38 25.78
N LEU A 667 -7.19 44.54 25.74
CA LEU A 667 -6.75 43.80 24.57
C LEU A 667 -6.86 42.31 24.87
N SER A 668 -7.58 41.57 24.03
CA SER A 668 -7.74 40.12 24.18
C SER A 668 -7.44 39.45 22.84
N GLY A 669 -6.45 38.57 22.81
CA GLY A 669 -6.02 37.83 21.62
C GLY A 669 -5.31 36.53 21.99
N GLY A 670 -5.27 35.57 21.07
CA GLY A 670 -4.73 34.22 21.32
C GLY A 670 -5.08 33.21 20.22
N SER A 671 -4.92 31.92 20.51
CA SER A 671 -5.33 30.85 19.57
C SER A 671 -6.83 30.92 19.29
N LYS A 672 -7.24 30.62 18.05
CA LYS A 672 -8.66 30.60 17.63
C LYS A 672 -9.53 29.91 18.69
N PRO A 673 -10.59 30.56 19.20
CA PRO A 673 -11.45 29.95 20.20
C PRO A 673 -12.13 28.70 19.63
N ASN A 674 -12.40 27.70 20.46
CA ASN A 674 -13.05 26.45 20.05
C ASN A 674 -14.47 26.64 19.47
N THR A 675 -15.00 27.86 19.56
CA THR A 675 -16.26 28.33 18.98
C THR A 675 -16.11 28.93 17.57
N ALA A 676 -14.92 28.87 16.97
CA ALA A 676 -14.68 29.37 15.62
C ALA A 676 -15.40 28.51 14.56
N GLY A 677 -16.17 29.15 13.68
CA GLY A 677 -16.90 28.51 12.57
C GLY A 677 -18.31 28.01 12.92
N VAL A 678 -18.83 28.35 14.09
CA VAL A 678 -20.19 28.05 14.53
C VAL A 678 -21.25 28.69 13.61
N LEU A 679 -21.05 29.93 13.18
CA LEU A 679 -21.99 30.61 12.27
C LEU A 679 -22.06 29.94 10.90
N VAL A 680 -20.92 29.49 10.37
CA VAL A 680 -20.86 28.79 9.07
C VAL A 680 -21.56 27.43 9.17
N GLN A 681 -21.29 26.67 10.23
CA GLN A 681 -21.96 25.40 10.49
C GLN A 681 -23.47 25.58 10.72
N MET A 682 -23.88 26.70 11.33
CA MET A 682 -25.30 27.05 11.50
C MET A 682 -25.97 27.37 10.15
N GLN A 683 -25.26 28.02 9.22
CA GLN A 683 -25.79 28.22 7.85
C GLN A 683 -25.99 26.89 7.12
N GLU A 684 -25.02 25.98 7.22
CA GLU A 684 -25.15 24.64 6.64
C GLU A 684 -26.33 23.88 7.26
N LEU A 685 -26.51 23.98 8.58
CA LEU A 685 -27.65 23.37 9.27
C LEU A 685 -28.99 23.95 8.81
N ASN A 686 -29.11 25.28 8.73
CA ASN A 686 -30.31 25.97 8.25
C ASN A 686 -30.64 25.59 6.79
N TRP A 687 -29.62 25.44 5.94
CA TRP A 687 -29.79 24.99 4.57
C TRP A 687 -30.26 23.53 4.51
N LEU A 688 -29.65 22.63 5.28
CA LEU A 688 -30.06 21.23 5.38
C LEU A 688 -31.49 21.09 5.92
N ASP A 689 -31.88 21.88 6.91
CA ASP A 689 -33.25 21.85 7.43
C ASP A 689 -34.28 22.24 6.37
N LYS A 690 -33.97 23.22 5.51
CA LYS A 690 -34.80 23.57 4.34
C LYS A 690 -34.89 22.40 3.35
N GLN A 691 -33.76 21.79 3.00
CA GLN A 691 -33.70 20.65 2.08
C GLN A 691 -34.45 19.43 2.61
N VAL A 692 -34.31 19.13 3.90
CA VAL A 692 -35.05 18.04 4.58
C VAL A 692 -36.55 18.33 4.54
N ALA A 693 -36.98 19.57 4.80
CA ALA A 693 -38.38 19.93 4.75
C ALA A 693 -38.97 19.77 3.33
N GLU A 694 -38.22 20.17 2.30
CA GLU A 694 -38.61 19.99 0.90
C GLU A 694 -38.68 18.52 0.51
N ALA A 695 -37.63 17.75 0.78
CA ALA A 695 -37.57 16.32 0.48
C ALA A 695 -38.69 15.54 1.21
N LYS A 696 -39.01 15.88 2.46
CA LYS A 696 -40.15 15.30 3.19
C LYS A 696 -41.50 15.64 2.55
N ARG A 697 -41.68 16.86 2.03
CA ARG A 697 -42.90 17.22 1.29
C ARG A 697 -43.02 16.39 0.01
N THR A 698 -41.92 16.21 -0.72
CA THR A 698 -41.89 15.37 -1.93
C THR A 698 -42.19 13.91 -1.60
N LEU A 699 -41.60 13.37 -0.53
CA LEU A 699 -41.89 12.01 -0.07
C LEU A 699 -43.37 11.84 0.30
N ALA A 700 -43.94 12.80 1.03
CA ALA A 700 -45.35 12.79 1.39
C ALA A 700 -46.28 12.82 0.15
N ARG A 701 -45.89 13.54 -0.91
CA ARG A 701 -46.59 13.53 -2.19
C ARG A 701 -46.52 12.15 -2.86
N CYS A 702 -45.33 11.55 -2.96
CA CYS A 702 -45.15 10.21 -3.53
C CYS A 702 -45.88 9.14 -2.71
N ASP A 703 -45.90 9.23 -1.38
CA ASP A 703 -46.66 8.35 -0.51
C ASP A 703 -48.18 8.49 -0.73
N ALA A 704 -48.68 9.71 -0.95
CA ALA A 704 -50.08 9.95 -1.28
C ALA A 704 -50.45 9.38 -2.66
N GLU A 705 -49.59 9.55 -3.66
CA GLU A 705 -49.74 8.97 -5.01
C GLU A 705 -49.72 7.44 -4.96
N ALA A 706 -48.78 6.83 -4.25
CA ALA A 706 -48.73 5.38 -4.05
C ALA A 706 -49.96 4.85 -3.31
N LYS A 707 -50.48 5.60 -2.34
CA LYS A 707 -51.70 5.23 -1.61
C LYS A 707 -52.95 5.32 -2.50
N ALA A 708 -53.04 6.34 -3.36
CA ALA A 708 -54.11 6.49 -4.33
C ALA A 708 -54.06 5.41 -5.44
N ALA A 709 -52.85 5.01 -5.85
CA ALA A 709 -52.63 3.97 -6.85
C ALA A 709 -52.88 2.54 -6.32
N LYS A 710 -52.88 2.34 -5.00
CA LYS A 710 -52.96 1.01 -4.35
C LYS A 710 -54.16 0.19 -4.80
N ASP A 711 -55.33 0.81 -4.91
CA ASP A 711 -56.56 0.10 -5.32
C ASP A 711 -56.56 -0.23 -6.82
N ALA A 712 -55.93 0.61 -7.65
CA ALA A 712 -55.73 0.35 -9.07
C ALA A 712 -54.73 -0.80 -9.30
N ILE A 713 -53.62 -0.80 -8.57
CA ILE A 713 -52.61 -1.88 -8.56
C ILE A 713 -53.24 -3.21 -8.13
N ALA A 714 -54.04 -3.20 -7.05
CA ALA A 714 -54.71 -4.41 -6.56
C ALA A 714 -55.72 -4.96 -7.58
N LYS A 715 -56.49 -4.08 -8.24
CA LYS A 715 -57.41 -4.46 -9.32
C LYS A 715 -56.67 -5.01 -10.53
N PHE A 716 -55.61 -4.33 -10.99
CA PHE A 716 -54.76 -4.80 -12.09
C PHE A 716 -54.20 -6.19 -11.81
N ASN A 717 -53.59 -6.41 -10.65
CA ASN A 717 -53.00 -7.70 -10.29
C ASN A 717 -54.04 -8.83 -10.21
N ASN A 718 -55.26 -8.53 -9.74
CA ASN A 718 -56.33 -9.52 -9.68
C ASN A 718 -56.86 -9.89 -11.09
N VAL A 719 -57.13 -8.89 -11.92
CA VAL A 719 -57.62 -9.11 -13.30
C VAL A 719 -56.54 -9.78 -14.15
N LYS A 720 -55.27 -9.39 -14.01
CA LYS A 720 -54.13 -10.03 -14.68
C LYS A 720 -54.00 -11.50 -14.29
N ARG A 721 -54.11 -11.84 -13.01
CA ARG A 721 -54.12 -13.23 -12.56
C ARG A 721 -55.27 -14.04 -13.16
N GLN A 722 -56.45 -13.45 -13.29
CA GLN A 722 -57.60 -14.09 -13.94
C GLN A 722 -57.37 -14.28 -15.44
N LEU A 723 -56.77 -13.28 -16.11
CA LEU A 723 -56.40 -13.33 -17.52
C LEU A 723 -55.41 -14.47 -17.80
N ASP A 724 -54.36 -14.60 -16.99
CA ASP A 724 -53.34 -15.64 -17.15
C ASP A 724 -53.94 -17.04 -16.98
N LEU A 725 -54.84 -17.22 -16.01
CA LEU A 725 -55.58 -18.48 -15.83
C LEU A 725 -56.46 -18.82 -17.04
N LYS A 726 -57.19 -17.83 -17.56
CA LYS A 726 -58.08 -18.02 -18.73
C LYS A 726 -57.31 -18.26 -20.03
N LYS A 727 -56.16 -17.61 -20.22
CA LYS A 727 -55.26 -17.89 -21.35
C LYS A 727 -54.76 -19.33 -21.35
N HIS A 728 -54.39 -19.84 -20.17
CA HIS A 728 -53.97 -21.23 -20.03
C HIS A 728 -55.12 -22.22 -20.29
N GLU A 729 -56.35 -21.90 -19.85
CA GLU A 729 -57.56 -22.68 -20.14
C GLU A 729 -57.86 -22.74 -21.66
N VAL A 730 -57.67 -21.64 -22.40
CA VAL A 730 -57.80 -21.61 -23.86
C VAL A 730 -56.78 -22.57 -24.52
N THR A 731 -55.52 -22.55 -24.08
CA THR A 731 -54.48 -23.46 -24.62
C THR A 731 -54.83 -24.93 -24.41
N LEU A 732 -55.41 -25.28 -23.25
CA LEU A 732 -55.86 -26.64 -22.94
C LEU A 732 -57.05 -27.06 -23.81
N LEU A 733 -58.04 -26.18 -24.00
CA LEU A 733 -59.21 -26.43 -24.83
C LEU A 733 -58.86 -26.55 -26.33
N GLU A 734 -57.91 -25.76 -26.82
CA GLU A 734 -57.38 -25.86 -28.19
C GLU A 734 -56.74 -27.23 -28.47
N GLY A 735 -56.00 -27.75 -27.50
CA GLY A 735 -55.44 -29.11 -27.55
C GLY A 735 -56.52 -30.20 -27.58
N GLN A 736 -57.65 -30.00 -26.88
CA GLN A 736 -58.75 -30.97 -26.84
C GLN A 736 -59.63 -30.93 -28.10
N VAL A 737 -59.85 -29.76 -28.69
CA VAL A 737 -60.64 -29.59 -29.92
C VAL A 737 -59.94 -30.19 -31.15
N SER A 738 -58.61 -30.07 -31.22
CA SER A 738 -57.82 -30.66 -32.31
C SER A 738 -57.76 -32.20 -32.27
N GLY A 739 -57.93 -32.83 -31.10
CA GLY A 739 -57.91 -34.28 -30.93
C GLY A 739 -59.26 -35.02 -31.04
N SER A 740 -60.37 -34.31 -31.25
CA SER A 740 -61.72 -34.91 -31.23
C SER A 740 -62.07 -35.72 -32.49
N ASN A 741 -62.75 -36.86 -32.30
CA ASN A 741 -63.29 -37.72 -33.37
C ASN A 741 -64.29 -36.97 -34.27
N ALA A 742 -64.92 -35.91 -33.75
CA ALA A 742 -65.86 -35.07 -34.47
C ALA A 742 -65.20 -34.29 -35.62
N THR A 743 -64.02 -33.73 -35.38
CA THR A 743 -63.25 -32.95 -36.35
C THR A 743 -62.79 -33.83 -37.52
N ARG A 744 -62.50 -35.11 -37.25
CA ARG A 744 -62.15 -36.10 -38.28
C ARG A 744 -63.31 -36.41 -39.23
N ILE A 745 -64.51 -36.69 -38.70
CA ILE A 745 -65.69 -37.01 -39.52
C ILE A 745 -66.15 -35.79 -40.33
N ILE A 746 -66.03 -34.57 -39.78
CA ILE A 746 -66.30 -33.32 -40.50
C ILE A 746 -65.31 -33.13 -41.65
N SER A 747 -64.02 -33.41 -41.42
CA SER A 747 -63.00 -33.34 -42.47
C SER A 747 -63.24 -34.35 -43.60
N GLU A 748 -63.72 -35.57 -43.28
CA GLU A 748 -64.08 -36.58 -44.29
C GLU A 748 -65.29 -36.15 -45.14
N VAL A 749 -66.30 -35.51 -44.54
CA VAL A 749 -67.45 -34.97 -45.29
C VAL A 749 -67.04 -33.80 -46.17
N ALA A 750 -66.16 -32.92 -45.68
CA ALA A 750 -65.60 -31.83 -46.49
C ALA A 750 -64.78 -32.38 -47.67
N ALA A 751 -64.00 -33.44 -47.45
CA ALA A 751 -63.23 -34.12 -48.49
C ALA A 751 -64.16 -34.76 -49.55
N CYS A 752 -65.25 -35.43 -49.17
CA CYS A 752 -66.22 -35.97 -50.12
C CYS A 752 -66.92 -34.86 -50.95
N LYS A 753 -67.25 -33.71 -50.34
CA LYS A 753 -67.84 -32.56 -51.08
C LYS A 753 -66.84 -31.98 -52.08
N LYS A 754 -65.60 -31.78 -51.64
CA LYS A 754 -64.53 -31.28 -52.50
C LYS A 754 -64.25 -32.23 -53.66
N GLN A 755 -64.24 -33.54 -53.42
CA GLN A 755 -64.09 -34.55 -54.48
C GLN A 755 -65.26 -34.55 -55.47
N ILE A 756 -66.49 -34.28 -55.02
CA ILE A 756 -67.63 -34.10 -55.93
C ILE A 756 -67.44 -32.84 -56.78
N GLU A 757 -67.03 -31.72 -56.20
CA GLU A 757 -66.73 -30.49 -56.94
C GLU A 757 -65.61 -30.69 -57.97
N GLU A 758 -64.52 -31.35 -57.57
CA GLU A 758 -63.39 -31.72 -58.43
C GLU A 758 -63.83 -32.66 -59.57
N LEU A 759 -64.66 -33.68 -59.30
CA LEU A 759 -65.22 -34.55 -60.34
C LEU A 759 -66.22 -33.82 -61.26
N THR A 760 -66.91 -32.80 -60.76
CA THR A 760 -67.84 -31.98 -61.56
C THR A 760 -67.07 -31.02 -62.46
N ALA A 761 -65.99 -30.42 -61.97
CA ALA A 761 -65.03 -29.67 -62.76
C ALA A 761 -64.38 -30.58 -63.81
N SER A 762 -63.98 -31.80 -63.43
CA SER A 762 -63.44 -32.82 -64.33
C SER A 762 -64.43 -33.21 -65.44
N ILE A 763 -65.74 -33.28 -65.16
CA ILE A 763 -66.78 -33.45 -66.19
C ILE A 763 -66.80 -32.26 -67.16
N SER A 764 -66.68 -31.03 -66.67
CA SER A 764 -66.68 -29.84 -67.52
C SER A 764 -65.45 -29.80 -68.43
N GLU A 765 -64.28 -30.15 -67.90
CA GLU A 765 -63.03 -30.27 -68.65
C GLU A 765 -63.07 -31.43 -69.64
N ALA A 766 -63.61 -32.58 -69.25
CA ALA A 766 -63.78 -33.73 -70.14
C ALA A 766 -64.77 -33.44 -71.27
N LYS A 767 -65.81 -32.63 -71.04
CA LYS A 767 -66.70 -32.14 -72.10
C LYS A 767 -66.01 -31.18 -73.06
N GLU A 768 -65.17 -30.27 -72.56
CA GLU A 768 -64.40 -29.38 -73.42
C GLU A 768 -63.35 -30.18 -74.22
N ARG A 769 -62.69 -31.16 -73.60
CA ARG A 769 -61.81 -32.14 -74.29
C ARG A 769 -62.57 -32.92 -75.36
N GLN A 770 -63.81 -33.33 -75.10
CA GLN A 770 -64.66 -34.01 -76.10
C GLN A 770 -64.96 -33.10 -77.30
N LYS A 771 -65.25 -31.82 -77.05
CA LYS A 771 -65.51 -30.83 -78.09
C LYS A 771 -64.25 -30.52 -78.92
N GLN A 772 -63.10 -30.35 -78.27
CA GLN A 772 -61.81 -30.13 -78.93
C GLN A 772 -61.39 -31.35 -79.76
N ALA A 773 -61.53 -32.56 -79.23
CA ALA A 773 -61.26 -33.79 -79.98
C ALA A 773 -62.14 -33.90 -81.23
N LYS A 774 -63.39 -33.44 -81.15
CA LYS A 774 -64.33 -33.41 -82.29
C LYS A 774 -63.94 -32.38 -83.37
N GLU A 775 -63.33 -31.26 -82.99
CA GLU A 775 -62.76 -30.28 -83.92
C GLU A 775 -61.45 -30.79 -84.54
N GLU A 776 -60.59 -31.46 -83.75
CA GLU A 776 -59.39 -32.15 -84.24
C GLU A 776 -59.71 -33.25 -85.27
N VAL A 777 -60.79 -34.02 -85.07
CA VAL A 777 -61.25 -35.00 -86.08
C VAL A 777 -61.51 -34.32 -87.43
N LYS A 778 -62.12 -33.13 -87.43
CA LYS A 778 -62.42 -32.40 -88.68
C LYS A 778 -61.18 -31.81 -89.35
N SER A 779 -60.19 -31.35 -88.57
CA SER A 779 -58.95 -30.83 -89.14
C SER A 779 -58.07 -31.95 -89.70
N LEU A 780 -57.98 -33.09 -89.00
CA LEU A 780 -57.25 -34.27 -89.47
C LEU A 780 -57.87 -34.88 -90.74
N GLU A 781 -59.20 -34.83 -90.92
CA GLU A 781 -59.86 -35.22 -92.18
C GLU A 781 -59.41 -34.35 -93.37
N ARG A 782 -59.17 -33.04 -93.17
CA ARG A 782 -58.63 -32.14 -94.21
C ARG A 782 -57.15 -32.37 -94.50
N GLU A 783 -56.35 -32.54 -93.46
CA GLU A 783 -54.91 -32.78 -93.60
C GLU A 783 -54.62 -34.14 -94.27
N MET A 784 -55.50 -35.13 -94.09
CA MET A 784 -55.50 -36.40 -94.84
C MET A 784 -55.66 -36.21 -96.35
N GLU A 785 -56.61 -35.39 -96.79
CA GLU A 785 -56.85 -35.12 -98.21
C GLU A 785 -55.65 -34.40 -98.85
N GLU A 786 -55.04 -33.45 -98.15
CA GLU A 786 -53.86 -32.74 -98.62
C GLU A 786 -52.60 -33.64 -98.64
N PHE A 787 -52.41 -34.52 -97.66
CA PHE A 787 -51.26 -35.43 -97.61
C PHE A 787 -51.26 -36.46 -98.74
N ASN A 788 -52.44 -36.95 -99.17
CA ASN A 788 -52.57 -37.86 -100.31
C ASN A 788 -52.12 -37.25 -101.65
N SER A 789 -52.11 -35.91 -101.77
CA SER A 789 -51.74 -35.21 -103.01
C SER A 789 -50.22 -35.04 -103.21
N ASN A 790 -49.39 -35.12 -102.15
CA ASN A 790 -47.95 -34.85 -102.24
C ASN A 790 -47.15 -35.56 -101.12
N LYS A 791 -46.99 -36.88 -101.25
CA LYS A 791 -46.57 -37.80 -100.18
C LYS A 791 -45.06 -37.80 -99.87
N ASP A 792 -44.20 -37.74 -100.90
CA ASP A 792 -42.77 -37.99 -100.73
C ASP A 792 -41.97 -36.77 -100.23
N SER A 793 -42.36 -35.53 -100.58
CA SER A 793 -41.65 -34.33 -100.09
C SER A 793 -41.93 -34.05 -98.61
N LYS A 794 -43.18 -34.22 -98.16
CA LYS A 794 -43.61 -33.98 -96.77
C LYS A 794 -42.98 -34.97 -95.78
N LEU A 795 -42.74 -36.22 -96.19
CA LEU A 795 -42.14 -37.25 -95.33
C LEU A 795 -40.66 -36.97 -95.02
N GLU A 796 -39.89 -36.48 -95.99
CA GLU A 796 -38.48 -36.12 -95.77
C GLU A 796 -38.33 -34.81 -94.98
N GLU A 797 -39.20 -33.82 -95.20
CA GLU A 797 -39.28 -32.60 -94.37
C GLU A 797 -39.57 -32.93 -92.89
N LEU A 798 -40.55 -33.81 -92.64
CA LEU A 798 -40.91 -34.22 -91.28
C LEU A 798 -39.77 -34.97 -90.57
N LYS A 799 -39.04 -35.87 -91.26
CA LYS A 799 -37.87 -36.59 -90.68
C LYS A 799 -36.76 -35.64 -90.28
N ALA A 800 -36.44 -34.69 -91.16
CA ALA A 800 -35.39 -33.71 -90.92
C ALA A 800 -35.73 -32.83 -89.71
N ASP A 801 -36.98 -32.38 -89.60
CA ASP A 801 -37.46 -31.54 -88.51
C ASP A 801 -37.48 -32.26 -87.15
N ILE A 802 -37.91 -33.52 -87.11
CA ILE A 802 -37.94 -34.32 -85.88
C ILE A 802 -36.54 -34.62 -85.37
N LYS A 803 -35.61 -35.01 -86.25
CA LYS A 803 -34.22 -35.27 -85.86
C LYS A 803 -33.56 -34.01 -85.28
N LYS A 804 -33.85 -32.84 -85.86
CA LYS A 804 -33.36 -31.54 -85.38
C LYS A 804 -33.96 -31.19 -84.02
N ARG A 805 -35.29 -31.22 -83.88
CA ARG A 805 -36.00 -30.91 -82.64
C ARG A 805 -35.64 -31.87 -81.49
N LYS A 806 -35.38 -33.16 -81.77
CA LYS A 806 -35.02 -34.17 -80.75
C LYS A 806 -33.66 -33.88 -80.13
N ALA A 807 -32.69 -33.50 -80.95
CA ALA A 807 -31.38 -33.07 -80.48
C ALA A 807 -31.48 -31.77 -79.66
N ASP A 808 -32.36 -30.85 -80.04
CA ASP A 808 -32.55 -29.57 -79.36
C ASP A 808 -33.24 -29.74 -77.99
N VAL A 809 -34.30 -30.55 -77.91
CA VAL A 809 -35.01 -30.86 -76.64
C VAL A 809 -34.09 -31.61 -75.67
N GLN A 810 -33.28 -32.57 -76.14
CA GLN A 810 -32.34 -33.30 -75.26
C GLN A 810 -31.26 -32.37 -74.67
N LYS A 811 -30.76 -31.41 -75.45
CA LYS A 811 -29.83 -30.37 -74.96
C LYS A 811 -30.50 -29.47 -73.94
N GLN A 812 -31.70 -28.96 -74.23
CA GLN A 812 -32.45 -28.09 -73.33
C GLN A 812 -32.82 -28.77 -71.99
N GLY A 813 -33.18 -30.05 -72.01
CA GLY A 813 -33.54 -30.80 -70.81
C GLY A 813 -32.38 -30.99 -69.82
N ALA A 814 -31.15 -31.16 -70.34
CA ALA A 814 -29.95 -31.19 -69.50
C ALA A 814 -29.66 -29.82 -68.86
N THR A 815 -29.84 -28.73 -69.63
CA THR A 815 -29.68 -27.35 -69.14
C THR A 815 -30.70 -26.98 -68.06
N ILE A 816 -31.96 -27.43 -68.20
CA ILE A 816 -33.02 -27.17 -67.20
C ILE A 816 -32.75 -27.88 -65.89
N LYS A 817 -32.33 -29.15 -65.91
CA LYS A 817 -31.98 -29.87 -64.67
C LYS A 817 -30.80 -29.22 -63.94
N ALA A 818 -29.80 -28.73 -64.68
CA ALA A 818 -28.69 -27.97 -64.10
C ALA A 818 -29.18 -26.66 -63.46
N ARG A 819 -29.92 -25.83 -64.20
CA ARG A 819 -30.48 -24.56 -63.72
C ARG A 819 -31.44 -24.74 -62.53
N GLN A 820 -32.24 -25.81 -62.51
CA GLN A 820 -33.14 -26.14 -61.39
C GLN A 820 -32.35 -26.48 -60.12
N GLY A 821 -31.24 -27.19 -60.26
CA GLY A 821 -30.31 -27.45 -59.16
C GLY A 821 -29.75 -26.15 -58.60
N GLU A 822 -29.23 -25.29 -59.48
CA GLU A 822 -28.64 -23.99 -59.14
C GLU A 822 -29.62 -23.06 -58.39
N VAL A 823 -30.87 -22.94 -58.86
CA VAL A 823 -31.93 -22.16 -58.19
C VAL A 823 -32.15 -22.66 -56.76
N ARG A 824 -32.28 -23.97 -56.58
CA ARG A 824 -32.58 -24.56 -55.27
C ARG A 824 -31.42 -24.43 -54.28
N THR A 825 -30.17 -24.51 -54.75
CA THR A 825 -28.99 -24.21 -53.92
C THR A 825 -28.97 -22.76 -53.49
N LEU A 826 -29.21 -21.81 -54.40
CA LEU A 826 -29.22 -20.38 -54.08
C LEU A 826 -30.37 -19.99 -53.13
N GLU A 827 -31.54 -20.62 -53.23
CA GLU A 827 -32.65 -20.44 -52.28
C GLU A 827 -32.27 -20.84 -50.85
N LEU A 828 -31.62 -22.01 -50.69
CA LEU A 828 -31.16 -22.49 -49.38
C LEU A 828 -30.05 -21.59 -48.81
N GLU A 829 -29.10 -21.16 -49.63
CA GLU A 829 -28.05 -20.24 -49.21
C GLU A 829 -28.60 -18.86 -48.78
N LEU A 830 -29.71 -18.41 -49.37
CA LEU A 830 -30.40 -17.17 -48.99
C LEU A 830 -31.11 -17.28 -47.65
N GLU A 831 -31.76 -18.41 -47.37
CA GLU A 831 -32.36 -18.69 -46.06
C GLU A 831 -31.29 -18.80 -44.96
N GLU A 832 -30.17 -19.46 -45.25
CA GLU A 832 -29.05 -19.57 -44.32
C GLU A 832 -28.43 -18.20 -44.03
N SER A 833 -28.12 -17.42 -45.07
CA SER A 833 -27.58 -16.05 -44.92
C SER A 833 -28.55 -15.12 -44.17
N ALA A 834 -29.87 -15.32 -44.29
CA ALA A 834 -30.86 -14.54 -43.54
C ALA A 834 -30.83 -14.83 -42.04
N ARG A 835 -30.67 -16.11 -41.64
CA ARG A 835 -30.53 -16.49 -40.23
C ARG A 835 -29.22 -16.01 -39.63
N GLU A 836 -28.13 -16.03 -40.40
CA GLU A 836 -26.84 -15.48 -39.96
C GLU A 836 -26.90 -13.98 -39.71
N ILE A 837 -27.59 -13.21 -40.58
CA ILE A 837 -27.80 -11.77 -40.39
C ILE A 837 -28.64 -11.49 -39.15
N GLU A 838 -29.71 -12.26 -38.92
CA GLU A 838 -30.56 -12.10 -37.73
C GLU A 838 -29.78 -12.38 -36.44
N GLY A 839 -28.98 -13.45 -36.40
CA GLY A 839 -28.09 -13.76 -35.29
C GLY A 839 -27.07 -12.66 -35.02
N ALA A 840 -26.31 -12.27 -36.05
CA ALA A 840 -25.28 -11.24 -35.95
C ALA A 840 -25.85 -9.85 -35.58
N SER A 841 -27.08 -9.53 -36.01
CA SER A 841 -27.75 -8.29 -35.60
C SER A 841 -28.13 -8.27 -34.12
N ASN A 842 -28.59 -9.40 -33.58
CA ASN A 842 -28.93 -9.50 -32.15
C ASN A 842 -27.68 -9.40 -31.27
N ASP A 843 -26.61 -10.09 -31.65
CA ASP A 843 -25.32 -10.03 -30.96
C ASP A 843 -24.76 -8.58 -30.95
N LEU A 844 -24.94 -7.86 -32.06
CA LEU A 844 -24.54 -6.45 -32.17
C LEU A 844 -25.33 -5.53 -31.23
N GLU A 845 -26.64 -5.71 -31.10
CA GLU A 845 -27.45 -4.90 -30.17
C GLU A 845 -27.07 -5.17 -28.70
N GLU A 846 -26.82 -6.43 -28.34
CA GLU A 846 -26.38 -6.79 -27.00
C GLU A 846 -25.00 -6.18 -26.68
N ALA A 847 -24.06 -6.24 -27.63
CA ALA A 847 -22.75 -5.59 -27.51
C ALA A 847 -22.87 -4.06 -27.38
N LYS A 848 -23.77 -3.41 -28.14
CA LYS A 848 -24.02 -1.95 -28.03
C LYS A 848 -24.55 -1.57 -26.65
N ALA A 849 -25.48 -2.34 -26.10
CA ALA A 849 -26.03 -2.09 -24.77
C ALA A 849 -24.96 -2.27 -23.67
N ALA A 850 -24.15 -3.32 -23.75
CA ALA A 850 -23.04 -3.55 -22.82
C ALA A 850 -21.99 -2.41 -22.86
N LEU A 851 -21.69 -1.91 -24.06
CA LEU A 851 -20.74 -0.81 -24.29
C LEU A 851 -21.24 0.52 -23.72
N GLN A 852 -22.56 0.78 -23.81
CA GLN A 852 -23.17 1.96 -23.20
C GLN A 852 -23.12 1.90 -21.68
N GLY A 853 -23.35 0.71 -21.08
CA GLY A 853 -23.20 0.50 -19.65
C GLY A 853 -21.76 0.77 -19.16
N THR A 854 -20.76 0.23 -19.87
CA THR A 854 -19.34 0.46 -19.52
C THR A 854 -18.90 1.91 -19.69
N LYS A 855 -19.44 2.66 -20.66
CA LYS A 855 -19.21 4.11 -20.76
C LYS A 855 -19.73 4.88 -19.55
N SER A 856 -20.96 4.58 -19.12
CA SER A 856 -21.55 5.23 -17.93
C SER A 856 -20.73 4.99 -16.67
N GLU A 857 -20.24 3.76 -16.47
CA GLU A 857 -19.35 3.42 -15.34
C GLU A 857 -18.02 4.20 -15.39
N LEU A 858 -17.52 4.47 -16.60
CA LEU A 858 -16.26 5.18 -16.81
C LEU A 858 -16.40 6.67 -16.48
N ASP A 859 -17.49 7.30 -16.92
CA ASP A 859 -17.82 8.70 -16.59
C ASP A 859 -17.97 8.89 -15.06
N GLU A 860 -18.63 7.94 -14.38
CA GLU A 860 -18.73 7.95 -12.91
C GLU A 860 -17.36 7.82 -12.23
N MET A 861 -16.47 6.96 -12.75
CA MET A 861 -15.12 6.83 -12.22
C MET A 861 -14.26 8.08 -12.47
N GLU A 862 -14.38 8.74 -13.64
CA GLU A 862 -13.68 10.00 -13.91
C GLU A 862 -14.08 11.09 -12.93
N THR A 863 -15.38 11.26 -12.66
CA THR A 863 -15.85 12.26 -11.68
C THR A 863 -15.31 11.98 -10.27
N SER A 864 -15.32 10.72 -9.83
CA SER A 864 -14.75 10.30 -8.55
C SER A 864 -13.24 10.57 -8.44
N ILE A 865 -12.49 10.33 -9.53
CA ILE A 865 -11.05 10.65 -9.60
C ILE A 865 -10.82 12.15 -9.48
N THR A 866 -11.62 12.98 -10.14
CA THR A 866 -11.45 14.44 -10.05
C THR A 866 -11.66 14.96 -8.63
N ASP A 867 -12.65 14.45 -7.90
CA ASP A 867 -12.89 14.80 -6.48
C ASP A 867 -11.73 14.34 -5.58
N LEU A 868 -11.28 13.08 -5.74
CA LEU A 868 -10.11 12.57 -5.01
C LEU A 868 -8.83 13.37 -5.32
N GLN A 869 -8.67 13.84 -6.55
CA GLN A 869 -7.52 14.63 -6.96
C GLN A 869 -7.53 16.01 -6.30
N GLN A 870 -8.68 16.67 -6.26
CA GLN A 870 -8.84 17.93 -5.54
C GLN A 870 -8.55 17.78 -4.04
N GLN A 871 -9.08 16.73 -3.40
CA GLN A 871 -8.83 16.46 -1.98
C GLN A 871 -7.36 16.17 -1.68
N ALA A 872 -6.66 15.47 -2.58
CA ALA A 872 -5.23 15.22 -2.45
C ALA A 872 -4.42 16.53 -2.55
N GLU A 873 -4.72 17.39 -3.53
CA GLU A 873 -4.05 18.68 -3.73
C GLU A 873 -4.28 19.63 -2.54
N GLU A 874 -5.50 19.73 -2.03
CA GLU A 874 -5.81 20.55 -0.83
C GLU A 874 -5.03 20.06 0.40
N THR A 875 -5.00 18.74 0.62
CA THR A 875 -4.28 18.14 1.76
C THR A 875 -2.77 18.36 1.64
N GLU A 876 -2.23 18.26 0.43
CA GLU A 876 -0.79 18.46 0.17
C GLU A 876 -0.38 19.93 0.31
N ALA A 877 -1.25 20.88 -0.09
CA ALA A 877 -1.04 22.31 0.17
C ALA A 877 -1.04 22.64 1.68
N HIS A 878 -1.92 22.01 2.46
CA HIS A 878 -1.92 22.13 3.92
C HIS A 878 -0.64 21.57 4.54
N LEU A 879 -0.18 20.41 4.05
CA LEU A 879 1.03 19.77 4.52
C LEU A 879 2.29 20.60 4.19
N ALA A 880 2.32 21.25 3.02
CA ALA A 880 3.40 22.13 2.62
C ALA A 880 3.52 23.36 3.56
N LYS A 881 2.41 24.02 3.89
CA LYS A 881 2.40 25.15 4.84
C LYS A 881 2.93 24.75 6.21
N GLU A 882 2.49 23.62 6.75
CA GLU A 882 2.97 23.13 8.05
C GLU A 882 4.47 22.81 8.02
N ARG A 883 4.97 22.20 6.94
CA ARG A 883 6.42 21.97 6.75
C ARG A 883 7.22 23.26 6.69
N GLU A 884 6.72 24.28 6.00
CA GLU A 884 7.37 25.59 5.90
C GLU A 884 7.51 26.26 7.28
N THR A 885 6.47 26.16 8.12
CA THR A 885 6.56 26.67 9.50
C THR A 885 7.62 25.95 10.36
N LEU A 886 7.75 24.63 10.18
CA LEU A 886 8.78 23.84 10.89
C LEU A 886 10.19 24.18 10.39
N SER A 887 10.35 24.39 9.08
CA SER A 887 11.63 24.80 8.49
C SER A 887 12.09 26.16 9.04
N ALA A 888 11.18 27.12 9.19
CA ALA A 888 11.51 28.43 9.74
C ALA A 888 12.06 28.33 11.17
N TYR A 889 11.52 27.43 12.01
CA TYR A 889 12.07 27.17 13.35
C TYR A 889 13.44 26.49 13.30
N ASP A 890 13.67 25.59 12.35
CA ASP A 890 14.96 24.91 12.20
C ASP A 890 16.07 25.90 11.77
N ASP A 891 15.76 26.82 10.85
CA ASP A 891 16.67 27.90 10.42
C ASP A 891 17.01 28.86 11.58
N GLU A 892 16.00 29.25 12.37
CA GLU A 892 16.18 30.12 13.53
C GLU A 892 17.05 29.44 14.60
N LEU A 893 16.82 28.15 14.88
CA LEU A 893 17.65 27.36 15.79
C LEU A 893 19.10 27.21 15.31
N GLU A 894 19.33 27.02 14.01
CA GLU A 894 20.67 26.94 13.44
C GLU A 894 21.42 28.27 13.60
N SER A 895 20.75 29.39 13.33
CA SER A 895 21.33 30.73 13.51
C SER A 895 21.76 31.00 14.96
N LEU A 896 20.92 30.64 15.94
CA LEU A 896 21.20 30.81 17.36
C LEU A 896 22.33 29.88 17.84
N ARG A 897 22.36 28.62 17.38
CA ARG A 897 23.47 27.69 17.65
C ARG A 897 24.79 28.22 17.07
N GLY A 898 24.76 28.83 15.89
CA GLY A 898 25.89 29.52 15.28
C GLY A 898 26.38 30.68 16.14
N ALA A 899 25.48 31.53 16.63
CA ALA A 899 25.80 32.65 17.51
C ALA A 899 26.43 32.20 18.85
N ILE A 900 25.89 31.15 19.48
CA ILE A 900 26.46 30.55 20.70
C ILE A 900 27.88 30.04 20.43
N LYS A 901 28.10 29.35 19.31
CA LYS A 901 29.42 28.83 18.95
C LYS A 901 30.44 29.96 18.76
N ALA A 902 30.07 31.04 18.07
CA ALA A 902 30.92 32.21 17.88
C ALA A 902 31.26 32.89 19.22
N LYS A 903 30.26 33.13 20.07
CA LYS A 903 30.47 33.73 21.39
C LYS A 903 31.29 32.86 22.32
N ARG A 904 31.13 31.53 22.25
CA ARG A 904 31.95 30.58 22.99
C ARG A 904 33.42 30.63 22.57
N GLN A 905 33.68 30.81 21.27
CA GLN A 905 35.04 31.02 20.75
C GLN A 905 35.64 32.33 21.30
N GLU A 906 34.89 33.42 21.30
CA GLU A 906 35.35 34.69 21.90
C GLU A 906 35.68 34.53 23.40
N VAL A 907 34.85 33.79 24.16
CA VAL A 907 35.12 33.49 25.58
C VAL A 907 36.42 32.70 25.75
N THR A 908 36.68 31.71 24.89
CA THR A 908 37.94 30.96 24.94
C THR A 908 39.15 31.82 24.61
N ASP A 909 39.03 32.73 23.64
CA ASP A 909 40.11 33.65 23.25
C ASP A 909 40.44 34.62 24.39
N TRP A 910 39.43 35.14 25.09
CA TRP A 910 39.63 35.95 26.30
C TRP A 910 40.21 35.14 27.46
N ASP A 911 39.88 33.86 27.61
CA ASP A 911 40.47 32.98 28.63
C ASP A 911 41.98 32.77 28.39
N VAL A 912 42.41 32.67 27.13
CA VAL A 912 43.82 32.65 26.75
C VAL A 912 44.50 33.97 27.10
N LYS A 913 43.91 35.12 26.75
CA LYS A 913 44.47 36.44 27.09
C LYS A 913 44.58 36.68 28.60
N ILE A 914 43.59 36.23 29.39
CA ILE A 914 43.66 36.30 30.85
C ILE A 914 44.82 35.46 31.38
N LYS A 915 45.03 34.25 30.84
CA LYS A 915 46.18 33.41 31.19
C LYS A 915 47.51 34.07 30.83
N GLU A 916 47.63 34.63 29.62
CA GLU A 916 48.80 35.40 29.18
C GLU A 916 49.11 36.55 30.12
N TYR A 917 48.14 37.43 30.41
CA TYR A 917 48.32 38.53 31.34
C TYR A 917 48.62 38.05 32.77
N SER A 918 48.01 36.95 33.22
CA SER A 918 48.28 36.39 34.54
C SER A 918 49.72 35.86 34.66
N HIS A 919 50.24 35.22 33.62
CA HIS A 919 51.64 34.79 33.56
C HIS A 919 52.59 36.00 33.49
N GLU A 920 52.22 37.06 32.76
CA GLU A 920 52.99 38.31 32.75
C GLU A 920 53.00 38.99 34.12
N VAL A 921 51.87 39.00 34.84
CA VAL A 921 51.78 39.52 36.20
C VAL A 921 52.58 38.66 37.16
N GLU A 922 52.49 37.34 37.10
CA GLU A 922 53.28 36.44 37.94
C GLU A 922 54.78 36.64 37.70
N ARG A 923 55.20 36.74 36.43
CA ARG A 923 56.59 37.06 36.07
C ARG A 923 57.01 38.43 36.60
N ALA A 924 56.18 39.46 36.43
CA ALA A 924 56.47 40.80 36.91
C ALA A 924 56.48 40.88 38.45
N GLN A 925 55.63 40.12 39.15
CA GLN A 925 55.63 39.99 40.60
C GLN A 925 56.87 39.25 41.11
N GLN A 926 57.30 38.20 40.40
CA GLN A 926 58.58 37.55 40.68
C GLN A 926 59.75 38.52 40.47
N ASP A 927 59.72 39.36 39.44
CA ASP A 927 60.71 40.41 39.20
C ASP A 927 60.69 41.48 40.31
N VAL A 928 59.52 41.92 40.75
CA VAL A 928 59.35 42.84 41.88
C VAL A 928 59.90 42.21 43.15
N ALA A 929 59.51 40.97 43.49
CA ALA A 929 60.00 40.26 44.66
C ALA A 929 61.51 40.00 44.58
N THR A 930 62.06 39.81 43.39
CA THR A 930 63.50 39.65 43.17
C THR A 930 64.24 40.97 43.34
N ALA A 931 63.70 42.07 42.81
CA ALA A 931 64.24 43.41 43.00
C ALA A 931 64.16 43.84 44.47
N GLU A 932 63.03 43.59 45.15
CA GLU A 932 62.83 43.86 46.58
C GLU A 932 63.78 43.02 47.44
N LYS A 933 63.92 41.73 47.15
CA LYS A 933 64.91 40.87 47.80
C LYS A 933 66.33 41.34 47.52
N ALA A 934 66.65 41.82 46.32
CA ALA A 934 67.96 42.34 45.98
C ALA A 934 68.26 43.64 46.75
N VAL A 935 67.28 44.54 46.87
CA VAL A 935 67.36 45.76 47.69
C VAL A 935 67.59 45.38 49.16
N LYS A 936 66.72 44.56 49.75
CA LYS A 936 66.84 44.09 51.14
C LYS A 936 68.10 43.27 51.40
N HIS A 937 68.56 42.48 50.42
CA HIS A 937 69.78 41.70 50.52
C HIS A 937 71.02 42.59 50.48
N LEU A 938 71.06 43.60 49.61
CA LEU A 938 72.14 44.58 49.60
C LEU A 938 72.17 45.37 50.91
N GLU A 939 71.01 45.77 51.44
CA GLU A 939 70.88 46.42 52.74
C GLU A 939 71.35 45.54 53.91
N ALA A 940 71.07 44.23 53.88
CA ALA A 940 71.45 43.29 54.93
C ALA A 940 72.90 42.77 54.81
N GLN A 941 73.41 42.60 53.57
CA GLN A 941 74.75 42.08 53.31
C GLN A 941 75.82 43.16 53.47
N PHE A 942 75.46 44.40 53.18
CA PHE A 942 76.35 45.55 53.24
C PHE A 942 75.72 46.60 54.15
N GLU A 943 75.98 46.46 55.45
CA GLU A 943 75.45 47.31 56.51
C GLU A 943 75.72 48.81 56.26
N TRP A 944 76.81 49.12 55.54
CA TRP A 944 77.19 50.48 55.13
C TRP A 944 76.23 51.12 54.12
N ILE A 945 75.45 50.34 53.37
CA ILE A 945 74.48 50.85 52.39
C ILE A 945 73.35 51.61 53.08
N VAL A 946 72.83 51.06 54.19
CA VAL A 946 71.74 51.67 54.97
C VAL A 946 72.20 52.98 55.64
N THR A 947 73.46 53.03 56.08
CA THR A 947 74.04 54.22 56.74
C THR A 947 74.49 55.30 55.75
N GLU A 948 74.87 54.93 54.52
CA GLU A 948 75.48 55.85 53.55
C GLU A 948 74.56 56.18 52.35
N GLN A 949 73.33 55.66 52.30
CA GLN A 949 72.37 55.85 51.20
C GLN A 949 72.12 57.32 50.84
N ASP A 950 72.14 58.22 51.84
CA ASP A 950 71.92 59.65 51.63
C ASP A 950 73.07 60.31 50.86
N PHE A 951 74.23 59.66 50.72
CA PHE A 951 75.41 60.17 50.01
C PHE A 951 75.54 59.63 48.58
N PHE A 952 74.69 58.67 48.18
CA PHE A 952 74.73 58.08 46.84
C PHE A 952 74.28 59.09 45.78
N GLY A 953 75.13 59.33 44.77
CA GLY A 953 74.83 60.25 43.66
C GLY A 953 74.93 61.74 43.99
N LYS A 954 75.43 62.11 45.18
CA LYS A 954 75.72 63.51 45.53
C LYS A 954 77.14 63.91 45.11
N ALA A 955 77.27 65.07 44.46
CA ALA A 955 78.55 65.57 43.95
C ALA A 955 79.58 65.77 45.09
N GLY A 956 80.80 65.25 44.91
CA GLY A 956 81.92 65.43 45.85
C GLY A 956 82.11 64.34 46.92
N THR A 957 81.35 63.24 46.91
CA THR A 957 81.53 62.09 47.83
C THR A 957 82.30 60.94 47.17
N ALA A 958 82.60 59.88 47.94
CA ALA A 958 83.18 58.62 47.42
C ALA A 958 82.23 57.86 46.47
N TYR A 959 80.96 58.28 46.35
CA TYR A 959 79.91 57.71 45.51
C TYR A 959 79.37 58.73 44.49
N ASP A 960 80.24 59.64 44.04
CA ASP A 960 79.94 60.61 42.99
C ASP A 960 79.87 59.90 41.62
N PHE A 961 78.63 59.73 41.14
CA PHE A 961 78.32 58.99 39.92
C PHE A 961 78.57 59.77 38.62
N GLU A 962 78.94 61.05 38.68
CA GLU A 962 79.24 61.83 37.48
C GLU A 962 80.75 61.88 37.17
N ARG A 963 81.60 61.68 38.19
CA ARG A 963 83.08 61.70 38.08
C ARG A 963 83.70 60.42 37.50
N HIS A 964 83.02 59.29 37.62
CA HIS A 964 83.46 58.02 37.05
C HIS A 964 82.63 57.68 35.81
N ASN A 965 83.16 56.90 34.86
CA ASN A 965 82.31 56.29 33.84
C ASN A 965 81.73 55.00 34.42
N MET A 966 80.53 55.06 35.03
CA MET A 966 79.92 53.89 35.71
C MET A 966 79.73 52.70 34.77
N ARG A 967 79.58 52.95 33.46
CA ARG A 967 79.57 51.89 32.46
C ARG A 967 80.92 51.23 32.32
N GLU A 968 82.04 51.96 32.37
CA GLU A 968 83.38 51.37 32.34
C GLU A 968 83.77 50.73 33.67
N VAL A 969 83.48 51.34 34.81
CA VAL A 969 83.74 50.77 36.15
C VAL A 969 82.88 49.52 36.39
N GLY A 970 81.61 49.57 35.99
CA GLY A 970 80.73 48.41 35.95
C GLY A 970 81.15 47.37 34.90
N ARG A 971 81.78 47.75 33.77
CA ARG A 971 82.33 46.80 32.76
C ARG A 971 83.65 46.18 33.18
N THR A 972 84.49 46.85 33.95
CA THR A 972 85.73 46.28 34.50
C THR A 972 85.42 45.45 35.73
N CYS A 973 84.52 45.92 36.61
CA CYS A 973 83.99 45.13 37.71
C CYS A 973 83.26 43.91 37.18
N LYS A 974 82.36 44.06 36.18
CA LYS A 974 81.75 42.92 35.49
C LYS A 974 82.74 42.11 34.68
N LYS A 975 83.76 42.62 34.00
CA LYS A 975 84.75 41.76 33.32
C LYS A 975 85.47 40.87 34.32
N LEU A 976 85.79 41.39 35.50
CA LEU A 976 86.45 40.66 36.57
C LEU A 976 85.46 39.79 37.36
N GLU A 977 84.19 40.19 37.50
CA GLU A 977 83.06 39.42 38.08
C GLU A 977 82.44 38.44 37.07
N GLU A 978 82.68 38.56 35.77
CA GLU A 978 82.23 37.68 34.70
C GLU A 978 83.34 36.70 34.36
N GLN A 979 84.59 37.13 34.41
CA GLN A 979 85.66 36.16 34.54
C GLN A 979 85.51 35.40 35.85
N GLN A 980 85.16 36.07 36.96
CA GLN A 980 84.97 35.35 38.20
C GLN A 980 83.63 34.63 38.30
N SER A 981 82.53 35.31 38.55
CA SER A 981 81.21 34.67 38.62
C SER A 981 80.82 33.93 37.35
N GLY A 982 81.25 34.36 36.16
CA GLY A 982 80.94 33.63 34.93
C GLY A 982 81.61 32.27 34.91
N MET A 983 82.74 32.10 35.58
CA MET A 983 83.33 30.79 35.78
C MET A 983 82.89 30.14 37.13
N LYS A 984 82.42 30.91 38.13
CA LYS A 984 81.79 30.43 39.41
C LYS A 984 80.49 29.73 39.16
N LYS A 985 79.69 30.34 38.28
CA LYS A 985 78.28 30.01 38.00
C LYS A 985 78.16 29.15 36.77
N LYS A 986 79.04 29.29 35.76
CA LYS A 986 79.11 28.27 34.72
C LYS A 986 79.52 26.94 35.30
N VAL A 987 80.09 26.93 36.50
CA VAL A 987 80.49 25.67 37.09
C VAL A 987 79.79 25.31 38.35
N ASN A 988 78.92 24.35 38.10
CA ASN A 988 78.47 23.37 39.03
C ASN A 988 79.63 22.46 39.51
N PRO A 989 80.03 22.51 40.79
CA PRO A 989 81.03 21.58 41.35
C PRO A 989 80.56 20.12 41.34
N LYS A 990 79.27 19.86 41.07
CA LYS A 990 78.65 18.54 40.91
C LYS A 990 78.37 18.17 39.44
N VAL A 991 78.79 18.97 38.46
CA VAL A 991 78.51 18.70 37.02
C VAL A 991 79.04 17.33 36.57
N LEU A 992 80.12 16.84 37.18
CA LEU A 992 80.68 15.50 36.94
C LEU A 992 79.69 14.36 37.26
N ASN A 993 78.82 14.52 38.26
CA ASN A 993 77.84 13.49 38.65
C ASN A 993 76.47 13.69 37.95
N MET A 994 76.16 14.90 37.50
CA MET A 994 74.86 15.22 36.86
C MET A 994 74.82 14.81 35.38
N ILE A 995 75.94 14.91 34.64
CA ILE A 995 76.03 14.42 33.26
C ILE A 995 75.69 12.92 33.18
N ASP A 996 76.29 12.09 34.05
CA ASP A 996 76.05 10.64 34.09
C ASP A 996 74.58 10.27 34.29
N SER A 997 73.84 11.09 35.07
CA SER A 997 72.42 10.84 35.34
C SER A 997 71.49 11.19 34.17
N VAL A 998 71.87 12.18 33.35
CA VAL A 998 71.09 12.64 32.19
C VAL A 998 71.41 11.79 30.96
N GLU A 999 72.66 11.35 30.77
CA GLU A 999 73.02 10.36 29.73
C GLU A 999 72.28 9.03 29.94
N LYS A 1000 72.12 8.58 31.20
CA LYS A 1000 71.28 7.42 31.52
C LYS A 1000 69.83 7.63 31.09
N LYS A 1001 69.21 8.76 31.40
CA LYS A 1001 67.82 9.06 30.99
C LYS A 1001 67.64 9.19 29.47
N GLU A 1002 68.63 9.76 28.77
CA GLU A 1002 68.63 9.81 27.30
C GLU A 1002 68.64 8.39 26.71
N SER A 1003 69.49 7.51 27.25
CA SER A 1003 69.55 6.10 26.81
C SER A 1003 68.27 5.31 27.15
N GLU A 1004 67.63 5.57 28.29
CA GLU A 1004 66.32 5.01 28.67
C GLU A 1004 65.19 5.47 27.73
N LEU A 1005 65.16 6.76 27.35
CA LEU A 1005 64.15 7.29 26.42
C LEU A 1005 64.36 6.78 25.00
N LYS A 1006 65.61 6.68 24.52
CA LYS A 1006 65.95 6.07 23.22
C LYS A 1006 65.58 4.58 23.16
N THR A 1007 65.78 3.84 24.25
CA THR A 1007 65.37 2.43 24.34
C THR A 1007 63.84 2.27 24.41
N MET A 1008 63.14 3.17 25.10
CA MET A 1008 61.67 3.22 25.12
C MET A 1008 61.09 3.54 23.74
N MET A 1009 61.64 4.53 23.03
CA MET A 1009 61.26 4.88 21.66
C MET A 1009 61.48 3.71 20.69
N SER A 1010 62.63 3.03 20.79
CA SER A 1010 62.90 1.82 19.99
C SER A 1010 61.88 0.70 20.27
N THR A 1011 61.47 0.52 21.53
CA THR A 1011 60.47 -0.48 21.92
C THR A 1011 59.10 -0.15 21.34
N VAL A 1012 58.67 1.12 21.40
CA VAL A 1012 57.38 1.55 20.84
C VAL A 1012 57.36 1.42 19.32
N LEU A 1013 58.47 1.73 18.64
CA LEU A 1013 58.61 1.51 17.19
C LEU A 1013 58.56 0.03 16.81
N LYS A 1014 59.20 -0.84 17.59
CA LYS A 1014 59.10 -2.31 17.41
C LYS A 1014 57.69 -2.83 17.63
N ASP A 1015 56.98 -2.32 18.65
CA ASP A 1015 55.58 -2.68 18.90
C ASP A 1015 54.65 -2.19 17.80
N LYS A 1016 54.92 -1.02 17.23
CA LYS A 1016 54.21 -0.51 16.04
C LYS A 1016 54.42 -1.43 14.85
N GLY A 1017 55.66 -1.80 14.55
CA GLY A 1017 55.98 -2.75 13.47
C GLY A 1017 55.22 -4.07 13.63
N LYS A 1018 55.16 -4.62 14.86
CA LYS A 1018 54.35 -5.82 15.13
C LYS A 1018 52.84 -5.64 14.86
N ILE A 1019 52.30 -4.45 15.09
CA ILE A 1019 50.89 -4.13 14.79
C ILE A 1019 50.68 -4.03 13.27
N GLU A 1020 51.64 -3.47 12.53
CA GLU A 1020 51.63 -3.42 11.06
C GLU A 1020 51.72 -4.84 10.46
N ASP A 1021 52.67 -5.65 10.94
CA ASP A 1021 52.82 -7.06 10.55
C ASP A 1021 51.53 -7.85 10.80
N THR A 1022 50.91 -7.68 11.98
CA THR A 1022 49.64 -8.36 12.28
C THR A 1022 48.48 -7.87 11.41
N ILE A 1023 48.46 -6.60 10.98
CA ILE A 1023 47.46 -6.11 10.01
C ILE A 1023 47.66 -6.77 8.65
N GLU A 1024 48.89 -6.87 8.17
CA GLU A 1024 49.19 -7.54 6.90
C GLU A 1024 48.86 -9.04 6.94
N GLU A 1025 49.19 -9.72 8.04
CA GLU A 1025 48.80 -11.11 8.26
C GLU A 1025 47.27 -11.27 8.26
N LEU A 1026 46.54 -10.40 8.97
CA LEU A 1026 45.08 -10.43 8.99
C LEU A 1026 44.45 -10.21 7.60
N ASP A 1027 45.03 -9.33 6.78
CA ASP A 1027 44.56 -9.09 5.40
C ASP A 1027 44.82 -10.28 4.48
N ARG A 1028 45.97 -10.97 4.62
CA ARG A 1028 46.24 -12.22 3.89
C ARG A 1028 45.27 -13.32 4.32
N TYR A 1029 45.11 -13.54 5.63
CA TYR A 1029 44.16 -14.52 6.17
C TYR A 1029 42.72 -14.22 5.73
N LYS A 1030 42.31 -12.94 5.66
CA LYS A 1030 41.00 -12.55 5.14
C LYS A 1030 40.83 -13.01 3.69
N LYS A 1031 41.79 -12.70 2.81
CA LYS A 1031 41.72 -13.07 1.39
C LYS A 1031 41.69 -14.58 1.19
N ASP A 1032 42.56 -15.31 1.87
CA ASP A 1032 42.64 -16.77 1.77
C ASP A 1032 41.37 -17.44 2.30
N ALA A 1033 40.86 -16.99 3.44
CA ALA A 1033 39.62 -17.50 4.03
C ALA A 1033 38.41 -17.20 3.14
N LEU A 1034 38.34 -16.00 2.55
CA LEU A 1034 37.28 -15.60 1.65
C LEU A 1034 37.29 -16.43 0.37
N GLN A 1035 38.47 -16.64 -0.23
CA GLN A 1035 38.62 -17.41 -1.46
C GLN A 1035 38.27 -18.88 -1.24
N THR A 1036 38.79 -19.49 -0.16
CA THR A 1036 38.44 -20.88 0.21
C THR A 1036 36.94 -21.04 0.47
N THR A 1037 36.32 -20.05 1.13
CA THR A 1037 34.88 -20.07 1.40
C THR A 1037 34.07 -19.93 0.12
N TRP A 1038 34.45 -19.00 -0.76
CA TRP A 1038 33.79 -18.81 -2.05
C TRP A 1038 33.85 -20.07 -2.92
N GLU A 1039 35.02 -20.69 -3.06
CA GLU A 1039 35.19 -21.91 -3.87
C GLU A 1039 34.29 -23.04 -3.37
N LYS A 1040 34.26 -23.27 -2.06
CA LYS A 1040 33.44 -24.32 -1.44
C LYS A 1040 31.94 -24.00 -1.54
N VAL A 1041 31.53 -22.78 -1.20
CA VAL A 1041 30.11 -22.36 -1.27
C VAL A 1041 29.61 -22.36 -2.71
N ASN A 1042 30.45 -22.00 -3.68
CA ASN A 1042 30.11 -22.03 -5.11
C ASN A 1042 29.89 -23.48 -5.60
N GLY A 1043 30.74 -24.43 -5.19
CA GLY A 1043 30.54 -25.85 -5.48
C GLY A 1043 29.25 -26.39 -4.86
N ASP A 1044 29.08 -26.20 -3.55
CA ASP A 1044 27.89 -26.63 -2.81
C ASP A 1044 26.60 -25.99 -3.37
N PHE A 1045 26.66 -24.73 -3.79
CA PHE A 1045 25.53 -24.02 -4.40
C PHE A 1045 25.08 -24.64 -5.72
N GLY A 1046 26.04 -24.98 -6.59
CA GLY A 1046 25.74 -25.63 -7.86
C GLY A 1046 25.18 -27.03 -7.68
N ASP A 1047 25.74 -27.80 -6.74
CA ASP A 1047 25.30 -29.17 -6.45
C ASP A 1047 23.88 -29.21 -5.86
N ILE A 1048 23.60 -28.35 -4.87
CA ILE A 1048 22.26 -28.25 -4.24
C ILE A 1048 21.23 -27.79 -5.26
N PHE A 1049 21.57 -26.84 -6.14
CA PHE A 1049 20.65 -26.37 -7.17
C PHE A 1049 20.37 -27.46 -8.22
N GLY A 1050 21.38 -28.22 -8.63
CA GLY A 1050 21.23 -29.35 -9.54
C GLY A 1050 20.43 -30.52 -8.96
N GLU A 1051 20.50 -30.74 -7.64
CA GLU A 1051 19.70 -31.75 -6.92
C GLU A 1051 18.23 -31.31 -6.79
N LEU A 1052 17.96 -30.02 -6.55
CA LEU A 1052 16.60 -29.49 -6.46
C LEU A 1052 15.91 -29.36 -7.83
N LEU A 1053 16.67 -29.08 -8.89
CA LEU A 1053 16.18 -28.87 -10.26
C LEU A 1053 17.09 -29.60 -11.28
N PRO A 1054 16.81 -30.90 -11.56
CA PRO A 1054 17.62 -31.70 -12.46
C PRO A 1054 17.83 -31.05 -13.84
N GLY A 1055 19.07 -31.09 -14.35
CA GLY A 1055 19.43 -30.52 -15.64
C GLY A 1055 19.78 -29.02 -15.62
N ASN A 1056 19.70 -28.36 -14.47
CA ASN A 1056 20.05 -26.95 -14.29
C ASN A 1056 21.24 -26.80 -13.34
N TYR A 1057 21.94 -25.66 -13.42
CA TYR A 1057 23.11 -25.39 -12.56
C TYR A 1057 23.18 -23.92 -12.21
N ALA A 1058 23.69 -23.58 -11.04
CA ALA A 1058 23.89 -22.20 -10.61
C ALA A 1058 25.32 -22.03 -10.11
N LYS A 1059 25.90 -20.85 -10.31
CA LYS A 1059 27.24 -20.51 -9.83
C LYS A 1059 27.30 -19.08 -9.32
N LEU A 1060 28.27 -18.82 -8.48
CA LEU A 1060 28.60 -17.53 -7.94
C LEU A 1060 29.90 -17.03 -8.56
N GLN A 1061 29.89 -15.85 -9.19
CA GLN A 1061 31.07 -15.30 -9.84
C GLN A 1061 31.24 -13.81 -9.55
N PRO A 1062 32.46 -13.26 -9.61
CA PRO A 1062 32.66 -11.82 -9.57
C PRO A 1062 32.05 -11.13 -10.81
N PRO A 1063 31.57 -9.88 -10.69
CA PRO A 1063 31.21 -9.03 -11.83
C PRO A 1063 32.38 -8.85 -12.81
N GLU A 1064 32.09 -8.53 -14.07
CA GLU A 1064 33.12 -8.35 -15.10
C GLU A 1064 34.15 -7.28 -14.71
N GLY A 1065 35.44 -7.66 -14.73
CA GLY A 1065 36.56 -6.77 -14.38
C GLY A 1065 36.83 -6.61 -12.87
N MET A 1066 36.11 -7.32 -12.01
CA MET A 1066 36.25 -7.25 -10.54
C MET A 1066 36.82 -8.54 -9.94
N ASP A 1067 37.43 -8.40 -8.77
CA ASP A 1067 37.93 -9.53 -7.96
C ASP A 1067 36.86 -10.02 -6.97
N VAL A 1068 37.02 -11.23 -6.42
CA VAL A 1068 36.10 -11.84 -5.43
C VAL A 1068 35.90 -10.93 -4.22
N THR A 1069 36.93 -10.15 -3.86
CA THR A 1069 36.91 -9.17 -2.75
C THR A 1069 36.06 -7.92 -3.02
N GLN A 1070 35.58 -7.71 -4.25
CA GLN A 1070 34.87 -6.51 -4.69
C GLN A 1070 33.39 -6.74 -5.03
N GLY A 1071 32.92 -7.99 -5.04
CA GLY A 1071 31.51 -8.32 -5.21
C GLY A 1071 31.28 -9.68 -5.84
N LEU A 1072 30.09 -10.25 -5.61
CA LEU A 1072 29.70 -11.56 -6.15
C LEU A 1072 28.29 -11.50 -6.72
N GLU A 1073 28.11 -12.04 -7.92
CA GLU A 1073 26.82 -12.16 -8.63
C GLU A 1073 26.44 -13.64 -8.83
N VAL A 1074 25.12 -13.89 -8.86
CA VAL A 1074 24.56 -15.22 -9.12
C VAL A 1074 24.30 -15.37 -10.63
N LYS A 1075 24.87 -16.41 -11.25
CA LYS A 1075 24.54 -16.82 -12.62
C LYS A 1075 23.85 -18.17 -12.63
N VAL A 1076 22.80 -18.28 -13.44
CA VAL A 1076 21.97 -19.48 -13.54
C VAL A 1076 22.00 -20.01 -14.97
N ARG A 1077 22.17 -21.33 -15.08
CA ARG A 1077 22.06 -22.09 -16.31
C ARG A 1077 20.77 -22.90 -16.28
N LEU A 1078 19.87 -22.62 -17.21
CA LEU A 1078 18.68 -23.43 -17.44
C LEU A 1078 18.89 -24.30 -18.68
N GLY A 1079 18.93 -25.62 -18.51
CA GLY A 1079 19.34 -26.57 -19.56
C GLY A 1079 20.77 -26.29 -20.05
N SER A 1080 20.92 -25.84 -21.29
CA SER A 1080 22.20 -25.52 -21.92
C SER A 1080 22.57 -24.02 -21.91
N VAL A 1081 21.63 -23.12 -21.56
CA VAL A 1081 21.80 -21.67 -21.74
C VAL A 1081 22.03 -20.95 -20.42
N TRP A 1082 23.06 -20.10 -20.37
CA TRP A 1082 23.32 -19.18 -19.24
C TRP A 1082 22.48 -17.91 -19.38
N LYS A 1083 21.74 -17.57 -18.32
CA LYS A 1083 20.93 -16.37 -18.26
C LYS A 1083 21.72 -15.21 -17.64
N GLN A 1084 21.57 -14.01 -18.21
CA GLN A 1084 22.23 -12.79 -17.71
C GLN A 1084 21.45 -12.12 -16.59
N SER A 1085 20.11 -12.21 -16.59
CA SER A 1085 19.26 -11.61 -15.56
C SER A 1085 18.42 -12.66 -14.82
N LEU A 1086 18.33 -12.50 -13.49
CA LEU A 1086 17.44 -13.28 -12.62
C LEU A 1086 15.96 -12.91 -12.79
N THR A 1087 15.64 -11.81 -13.50
CA THR A 1087 14.25 -11.35 -13.72
C THR A 1087 13.46 -12.22 -14.71
N GLU A 1088 14.15 -12.96 -15.59
CA GLU A 1088 13.53 -13.86 -16.59
C GLU A 1088 13.00 -15.18 -16.00
N LEU A 1089 13.20 -15.39 -14.69
CA LEU A 1089 12.89 -16.65 -14.01
C LEU A 1089 11.53 -16.63 -13.33
N SER A 1090 10.86 -17.78 -13.28
CA SER A 1090 9.57 -17.90 -12.57
C SER A 1090 9.72 -17.62 -11.07
N GLY A 1091 8.65 -17.20 -10.39
CA GLY A 1091 8.67 -16.95 -8.93
C GLY A 1091 9.14 -18.15 -8.11
N GLY A 1092 8.75 -19.37 -8.52
CA GLY A 1092 9.18 -20.62 -7.90
C GLY A 1092 10.67 -20.92 -8.12
N GLN A 1093 11.18 -20.74 -9.36
CA GLN A 1093 12.60 -20.94 -9.69
C GLN A 1093 13.51 -19.95 -8.95
N ARG A 1094 13.10 -18.68 -8.89
CA ARG A 1094 13.81 -17.66 -8.11
C ARG A 1094 13.87 -18.06 -6.64
N SER A 1095 12.75 -18.50 -6.07
CA SER A 1095 12.72 -18.96 -4.67
C SER A 1095 13.64 -20.15 -4.43
N LEU A 1096 13.74 -21.09 -5.38
CA LEU A 1096 14.67 -22.22 -5.32
C LEU A 1096 16.14 -21.77 -5.38
N ILE A 1097 16.49 -20.81 -6.24
CA ILE A 1097 17.87 -20.30 -6.33
C ILE A 1097 18.31 -19.66 -5.01
N ALA A 1098 17.48 -18.80 -4.43
CA ALA A 1098 17.80 -18.19 -3.13
C ALA A 1098 17.87 -19.24 -2.02
N LEU A 1099 16.97 -20.23 -2.03
CA LEU A 1099 17.02 -21.31 -1.07
C LEU A 1099 18.30 -22.15 -1.23
N SER A 1100 18.72 -22.49 -2.45
CA SER A 1100 19.98 -23.20 -2.72
C SER A 1100 21.20 -22.43 -2.23
N LEU A 1101 21.24 -21.11 -2.43
CA LEU A 1101 22.35 -20.27 -1.96
C LEU A 1101 22.39 -20.22 -0.42
N ILE A 1102 21.23 -20.10 0.21
CA ILE A 1102 21.18 -20.14 1.67
C ILE A 1102 21.60 -21.52 2.17
N MET A 1103 21.12 -22.60 1.57
CA MET A 1103 21.47 -23.96 1.97
C MET A 1103 22.97 -24.26 1.79
N SER A 1104 23.62 -23.75 0.74
CA SER A 1104 25.07 -23.90 0.57
C SER A 1104 25.86 -23.14 1.65
N LEU A 1105 25.41 -21.94 2.03
CA LEU A 1105 25.95 -21.20 3.17
C LEU A 1105 25.77 -21.97 4.49
N LEU A 1106 24.59 -22.57 4.70
CA LEU A 1106 24.29 -23.38 5.89
C LEU A 1106 25.10 -24.68 5.94
N GLN A 1107 25.41 -25.27 4.79
CA GLN A 1107 26.24 -26.48 4.70
C GLN A 1107 27.71 -26.16 4.98
N PHE A 1108 28.21 -25.01 4.51
CA PHE A 1108 29.59 -24.58 4.75
C PHE A 1108 29.89 -24.41 6.25
N LYS A 1109 28.95 -23.82 7.00
CA LYS A 1109 29.07 -23.58 8.44
C LYS A 1109 27.81 -24.05 9.18
N PRO A 1110 27.75 -25.33 9.58
CA PRO A 1110 26.54 -25.90 10.17
C PRO A 1110 26.25 -25.31 11.55
N ALA A 1111 25.06 -24.73 11.72
CA ALA A 1111 24.55 -24.30 13.01
C ALA A 1111 23.83 -25.46 13.73
N PRO A 1112 23.83 -25.48 15.08
CA PRO A 1112 23.16 -26.54 15.83
C PRO A 1112 21.64 -26.57 15.66
N MET A 1113 21.03 -25.45 15.22
CA MET A 1113 19.61 -25.33 14.96
C MET A 1113 19.32 -24.38 13.78
N TYR A 1114 18.26 -24.66 13.03
CA TYR A 1114 17.76 -23.87 11.91
C TYR A 1114 16.27 -23.59 12.07
N ILE A 1115 15.88 -22.34 11.83
CA ILE A 1115 14.49 -21.90 11.95
C ILE A 1115 14.03 -21.37 10.58
N LEU A 1116 12.95 -21.97 10.05
CA LEU A 1116 12.41 -21.68 8.73
C LEU A 1116 10.93 -21.34 8.84
N ASP A 1117 10.51 -20.21 8.30
CA ASP A 1117 9.14 -19.70 8.43
C ASP A 1117 8.50 -19.49 7.05
N GLU A 1118 7.54 -20.34 6.69
CA GLU A 1118 6.74 -20.28 5.46
C GLU A 1118 7.59 -20.19 4.17
N ILE A 1119 8.73 -20.88 4.15
CA ILE A 1119 9.64 -20.94 2.98
C ILE A 1119 9.03 -21.61 1.75
N ASP A 1120 7.90 -22.29 1.93
CA ASP A 1120 7.20 -23.11 0.95
C ASP A 1120 6.07 -22.35 0.24
N ALA A 1121 5.76 -21.11 0.61
CA ALA A 1121 4.59 -20.38 0.09
C ALA A 1121 4.52 -20.34 -1.46
N ALA A 1122 5.64 -20.07 -2.14
CA ALA A 1122 5.75 -19.94 -3.59
C ALA A 1122 6.25 -21.21 -4.32
N LEU A 1123 6.36 -22.36 -3.62
CA LEU A 1123 6.93 -23.60 -4.15
C LEU A 1123 5.87 -24.68 -4.39
N ASP A 1124 6.00 -25.42 -5.50
CA ASP A 1124 5.12 -26.55 -5.81
C ASP A 1124 5.39 -27.77 -4.91
N LEU A 1125 4.42 -28.68 -4.85
CA LEU A 1125 4.46 -29.85 -3.96
C LEU A 1125 5.71 -30.73 -4.22
N SER A 1126 6.07 -30.97 -5.48
CA SER A 1126 7.26 -31.73 -5.87
C SER A 1126 8.55 -31.12 -5.31
N HIS A 1127 8.71 -29.80 -5.44
CA HIS A 1127 9.86 -29.07 -4.91
C HIS A 1127 9.90 -29.10 -3.38
N THR A 1128 8.74 -28.94 -2.71
CA THR A 1128 8.68 -29.02 -1.23
C THR A 1128 9.05 -30.40 -0.68
N GLN A 1129 8.77 -31.47 -1.43
CA GLN A 1129 9.10 -32.83 -1.04
C GLN A 1129 10.61 -33.11 -1.18
N HIS A 1130 11.25 -32.63 -2.26
CA HIS A 1130 12.71 -32.71 -2.42
C HIS A 1130 13.44 -31.90 -1.32
N ILE A 1131 12.92 -30.72 -0.95
CA ILE A 1131 13.47 -29.92 0.15
C ILE A 1131 13.39 -30.69 1.48
N GLY A 1132 12.24 -31.32 1.77
CA GLY A 1132 12.07 -32.12 2.99
C GLY A 1132 13.01 -33.33 3.06
N GLN A 1133 13.35 -33.94 1.91
CA GLN A 1133 14.36 -35.00 1.83
C GLN A 1133 15.77 -34.45 2.02
N LEU A 1134 16.07 -33.29 1.45
CA LEU A 1134 17.38 -32.63 1.55
C LEU A 1134 17.72 -32.25 3.00
N PHE A 1135 16.73 -31.82 3.80
CA PHE A 1135 16.92 -31.60 5.25
C PHE A 1135 17.34 -32.86 6.01
N LYS A 1136 16.88 -34.03 5.57
CA LYS A 1136 17.25 -35.32 6.19
C LYS A 1136 18.61 -35.85 5.71
N SER A 1137 18.90 -35.73 4.41
CA SER A 1137 20.07 -36.34 3.80
C SER A 1137 21.35 -35.51 3.98
N ARG A 1138 21.27 -34.18 3.75
CA ARG A 1138 22.45 -33.29 3.73
C ARG A 1138 22.80 -32.67 5.07
N PHE A 1139 21.84 -32.54 5.99
CA PHE A 1139 22.00 -31.81 7.26
C PHE A 1139 21.86 -32.69 8.51
N SER A 1140 22.43 -33.90 8.47
CA SER A 1140 22.42 -34.83 9.61
C SER A 1140 23.21 -34.27 10.80
N GLY A 1141 22.49 -33.80 11.83
CA GLY A 1141 23.08 -33.26 13.06
C GLY A 1141 22.64 -31.84 13.43
N SER A 1142 21.87 -31.17 12.57
CA SER A 1142 21.26 -29.85 12.85
C SER A 1142 19.76 -30.00 13.14
N GLN A 1143 19.25 -29.26 14.12
CA GLN A 1143 17.84 -29.28 14.47
C GLN A 1143 17.04 -28.29 13.63
N PHE A 1144 16.19 -28.75 12.72
CA PHE A 1144 15.28 -27.92 11.93
C PHE A 1144 13.95 -27.73 12.65
N ILE A 1145 13.50 -26.48 12.71
CA ILE A 1145 12.18 -26.07 13.20
C ILE A 1145 11.51 -25.27 12.08
N VAL A 1146 10.51 -25.87 11.44
CA VAL A 1146 9.91 -25.35 10.21
C VAL A 1146 8.43 -25.07 10.41
N VAL A 1147 8.00 -23.84 10.12
CA VAL A 1147 6.57 -23.52 9.99
C VAL A 1147 6.17 -23.70 8.53
N SER A 1148 5.18 -24.56 8.29
CA SER A 1148 4.72 -24.87 6.92
C SER A 1148 3.24 -25.26 6.90
N LEU A 1149 2.58 -24.91 5.80
CA LEU A 1149 1.19 -25.28 5.51
C LEU A 1149 1.08 -26.34 4.41
N LYS A 1150 2.17 -26.68 3.70
CA LYS A 1150 2.15 -27.64 2.59
C LYS A 1150 2.52 -29.05 3.05
N GLU A 1151 1.66 -30.00 2.68
CA GLU A 1151 1.79 -31.42 3.07
C GLU A 1151 3.15 -32.01 2.68
N GLY A 1152 3.72 -31.63 1.54
CA GLY A 1152 5.02 -32.15 1.06
C GLY A 1152 6.20 -31.86 1.99
N LEU A 1153 6.13 -30.80 2.81
CA LEU A 1153 7.23 -30.40 3.70
C LEU A 1153 7.05 -30.96 5.11
N PHE A 1154 5.89 -30.79 5.74
CA PHE A 1154 5.67 -31.24 7.11
C PHE A 1154 5.42 -32.76 7.24
N THR A 1155 5.05 -33.47 6.16
CA THR A 1155 4.97 -34.95 6.17
C THR A 1155 6.33 -35.61 6.28
N ASN A 1156 7.40 -34.88 5.94
CA ASN A 1156 8.76 -35.34 6.13
C ASN A 1156 9.27 -35.09 7.56
N ALA A 1157 8.55 -34.41 8.45
CA ALA A 1157 9.04 -34.12 9.80
C ALA A 1157 8.93 -35.31 10.75
N ASN A 1158 9.90 -35.45 11.66
CA ASN A 1158 9.92 -36.49 12.69
C ASN A 1158 8.86 -36.20 13.77
N VAL A 1159 8.74 -34.93 14.15
CA VAL A 1159 7.75 -34.43 15.10
C VAL A 1159 6.95 -33.30 14.47
N LEU A 1160 5.63 -33.38 14.62
CA LEU A 1160 4.68 -32.39 14.16
C LEU A 1160 4.01 -31.70 15.35
N PHE A 1161 4.13 -30.38 15.43
CA PHE A 1161 3.42 -29.54 16.37
C PHE A 1161 2.23 -28.88 15.65
N ARG A 1162 1.01 -29.16 16.11
CA ARG A 1162 -0.22 -28.57 15.57
C ARG A 1162 -0.70 -27.43 16.48
N ALA A 1163 -0.66 -26.21 15.97
CA ALA A 1163 -1.22 -25.04 16.63
C ALA A 1163 -2.73 -24.96 16.36
N ARG A 1164 -3.54 -24.81 17.42
CA ARG A 1164 -4.98 -24.57 17.35
C ARG A 1164 -5.35 -23.29 18.08
N PHE A 1165 -6.33 -22.58 17.56
CA PHE A 1165 -6.92 -21.41 18.22
C PHE A 1165 -8.25 -21.82 18.88
N ARG A 1166 -8.36 -21.63 20.19
CA ARG A 1166 -9.58 -21.97 20.95
C ARG A 1166 -9.83 -20.89 22.02
N ASP A 1167 -11.06 -20.39 22.07
CA ASP A 1167 -11.53 -19.44 23.10
C ASP A 1167 -10.63 -18.19 23.26
N GLY A 1168 -10.10 -17.65 22.16
CA GLY A 1168 -9.24 -16.46 22.17
C GLY A 1168 -7.78 -16.72 22.59
N THR A 1169 -7.37 -17.99 22.67
CA THR A 1169 -6.03 -18.44 23.09
C THR A 1169 -5.43 -19.45 22.11
N SER A 1170 -4.11 -19.40 21.92
CA SER A 1170 -3.38 -20.39 21.13
C SER A 1170 -2.97 -21.60 21.99
N ILE A 1171 -3.18 -22.81 21.49
CA ILE A 1171 -2.79 -24.09 22.11
C ILE A 1171 -1.92 -24.89 21.12
N VAL A 1172 -0.94 -25.62 21.63
CA VAL A 1172 -0.03 -26.45 20.81
C VAL A 1172 -0.20 -27.92 21.19
N GLU A 1173 -0.41 -28.78 20.19
CA GLU A 1173 -0.46 -30.22 20.36
C GLU A 1173 0.68 -30.90 19.61
N ARG A 1174 1.21 -31.99 20.17
CA ARG A 1174 2.32 -32.73 19.58
C ARG A 1174 1.85 -34.07 19.02
N THR A 1175 2.27 -34.38 17.80
CA THR A 1175 2.12 -35.68 17.16
C THR A 1175 3.50 -36.16 16.69
N ALA A 1176 3.93 -37.34 17.13
CA ALA A 1176 5.14 -37.97 16.61
C ALA A 1176 4.78 -38.91 15.45
N GLN A 1177 5.45 -38.77 14.30
CA GLN A 1177 5.28 -39.73 13.21
C GLN A 1177 6.24 -40.91 13.45
N LYS A 1178 5.69 -42.12 13.60
CA LYS A 1178 6.50 -43.35 13.61
C LYS A 1178 7.02 -43.57 12.18
N SER A 1179 8.32 -43.42 11.96
CA SER A 1179 8.93 -43.65 10.66
C SER A 1179 8.72 -45.09 10.20
N MET A 1180 8.10 -45.29 9.03
CA MET A 1180 7.95 -46.59 8.34
C MET A 1180 9.25 -47.09 7.68
N SER A 1181 10.41 -46.49 7.96
CA SER A 1181 11.68 -46.78 7.28
C SER A 1181 12.63 -47.73 8.02
N SER A 1182 12.13 -48.52 8.99
CA SER A 1182 12.93 -49.55 9.67
C SER A 1182 12.39 -50.98 9.48
N SER A 1183 11.69 -51.25 8.37
CA SER A 1183 11.07 -52.56 8.09
C SER A 1183 11.47 -53.17 6.74
N SER A 1184 12.72 -52.99 6.30
CA SER A 1184 13.19 -53.70 5.09
C SER A 1184 14.72 -53.78 4.92
N SER A 1185 15.48 -54.09 5.96
CA SER A 1185 16.81 -54.72 5.80
C SER A 1185 17.41 -55.04 7.17
N ALA A 1186 17.71 -56.31 7.39
CA ALA A 1186 18.36 -56.92 8.56
C ALA A 1186 17.41 -57.65 9.53
N ASP A 1187 16.79 -58.73 9.05
CA ASP A 1187 16.56 -59.92 9.87
C ASP A 1187 16.49 -61.17 8.99
N LYS A 1188 17.67 -61.57 8.49
CA LYS A 1188 18.01 -62.95 8.17
C LYS A 1188 19.41 -63.20 8.69
N GLU A 1189 19.54 -63.26 10.02
CA GLU A 1189 20.55 -64.04 10.74
C GLU A 1189 20.41 -63.80 12.24
N ASN A 1190 19.52 -64.54 12.89
CA ASN A 1190 19.89 -65.37 14.03
C ASN A 1190 18.66 -66.09 14.60
N HIS A 1191 18.39 -67.25 13.99
CA HIS A 1191 17.89 -68.36 14.77
C HIS A 1191 18.98 -68.77 15.77
N ARG A 1192 18.78 -68.48 17.06
CA ARG A 1192 18.77 -69.49 18.15
C ARG A 1192 18.72 -68.84 19.53
N THR A 1193 17.96 -69.51 20.39
CA THR A 1193 17.94 -69.48 21.87
C THR A 1193 17.33 -68.27 22.56
N ALA A 1194 16.01 -68.37 22.76
CA ALA A 1194 15.33 -67.85 23.95
C ALA A 1194 15.03 -69.02 24.92
N LEU A 1195 15.20 -68.74 26.22
CA LEU A 1195 14.46 -69.29 27.37
C LEU A 1195 14.55 -70.80 27.68
N SER A 1196 15.28 -71.10 28.76
CA SER A 1196 14.82 -72.00 29.82
C SER A 1196 15.25 -71.37 31.16
N GLY A 1197 14.49 -71.35 32.25
CA GLY A 1197 13.18 -71.92 32.48
C GLY A 1197 12.68 -71.49 33.86
N GLN A 1198 11.39 -71.73 34.09
CA GLN A 1198 10.83 -71.85 35.44
C GLN A 1198 11.62 -72.90 36.23
N SER A 1199 11.91 -72.65 37.51
CA SER A 1199 11.27 -73.40 38.61
C SER A 1199 11.80 -73.00 40.00
N ARG A 1200 10.82 -72.79 40.90
CA ARG A 1200 10.80 -72.99 42.37
C ARG A 1200 11.47 -71.99 43.33
N LYS A 1201 10.56 -71.29 44.05
CA LYS A 1201 10.31 -71.34 45.52
C LYS A 1201 11.56 -71.29 46.43
N THR A 1202 11.69 -70.40 47.41
CA THR A 1202 10.82 -70.24 48.60
C THR A 1202 11.24 -69.04 49.47
N LYS A 1203 10.23 -68.42 50.12
CA LYS A 1203 10.15 -67.80 51.46
C LYS A 1203 11.10 -66.68 51.96
N SER A 1204 10.38 -65.68 52.50
CA SER A 1204 10.59 -64.87 53.72
C SER A 1204 11.69 -63.79 53.78
N ASN A 1205 11.19 -62.54 53.88
CA ASN A 1205 11.60 -61.41 54.74
C ASN A 1205 12.52 -61.74 55.95
N PRO A 1206 13.15 -60.76 56.65
CA PRO A 1206 13.28 -59.30 56.39
C PRO A 1206 14.69 -58.71 56.77
N LYS A 1207 14.77 -57.36 56.88
CA LYS A 1207 15.76 -56.51 57.61
C LYS A 1207 17.10 -56.25 56.88
N ALA A 1208 17.81 -55.13 57.04
CA ALA A 1208 17.65 -53.83 57.70
C ALA A 1208 19.00 -53.05 57.54
N VAL A 1209 18.97 -51.70 57.62
CA VAL A 1209 20.01 -50.82 58.25
C VAL A 1209 21.37 -50.74 57.49
N ALA A 1210 22.20 -49.69 57.46
CA ALA A 1210 22.52 -48.49 58.25
C ALA A 1210 23.18 -47.44 57.32
N ALA A 1211 23.06 -46.12 57.52
CA ALA A 1211 23.90 -45.24 58.37
C ALA A 1211 25.40 -45.28 58.02
N THR A 1212 26.02 -44.18 57.56
CA THR A 1212 26.96 -43.25 58.29
C THR A 1212 27.96 -42.71 57.24
N ALA A 1213 28.78 -41.66 57.36
CA ALA A 1213 28.89 -40.43 58.14
C ALA A 1213 30.04 -39.61 57.49
N SER A 1214 29.87 -38.27 57.36
CA SER A 1214 30.92 -37.22 57.52
C SER A 1214 32.18 -37.19 56.60
N PRO A 1215 33.10 -36.19 56.71
CA PRO A 1215 32.94 -34.73 56.47
C PRO A 1215 34.17 -34.09 55.73
N LEU A 1216 34.10 -32.76 55.45
CA LEU A 1216 35.22 -31.77 55.30
C LEU A 1216 36.29 -32.08 54.19
N ASP A 1217 36.94 -31.16 53.47
CA ASP A 1217 37.55 -29.89 53.83
C ASP A 1217 37.90 -29.05 52.56
N ALA A 1218 38.00 -27.74 52.78
CA ALA A 1218 39.01 -26.77 52.30
C ALA A 1218 39.45 -26.64 50.81
N VAL A 1219 39.25 -25.41 50.30
CA VAL A 1219 40.21 -24.47 49.68
C VAL A 1219 41.13 -24.96 48.54
N ALA A 1220 40.85 -24.47 47.32
CA ALA A 1220 41.74 -23.64 46.50
C ALA A 1220 40.92 -22.95 45.40
#